data_AF-A0A8A1MRR0-F1
#
_entry.id   AF-A0A8A1MRR0-F1
#
_cell.length_a   1.000
_cell.length_b   1.000
_cell.length_c   1.000
_cell.angle_alpha   90.00
_cell.angle_beta   90.00
_cell.angle_gamma   90.00
#
_symmetry.space_group_name_H-M   'P 1'
#
loop_
_entity.id
_entity.type
_entity.pdbx_description
1 polymer ?
#
loop_
_entity_poly.entity_id
_entity_poly.type
_entity_poly.pdbx_seq_one_letter_code
_entity_poly.pdbx_strand_id
1 'polypeptide(L)'
;MGVPSFRVFQPFFFSVLTVALLASKLLHLFLHARSIPLLHFVVYLPTFFLQDCFLLVSQRLLLHGQSRNITSILGLCIGGFLATISLGAAASQFGFYYVTGGELQWDAAGSVASDPAAMRLMMSGIVPVCVAGLALVFASLAITPVSYNKTGCWLVSISKFASSANWDTMLPLARVKTEFSTQRVVRLWPLCGLTTLCALAFLVFLRPAIPYNHISASLPVALSSTMHSKTKPCAGSYSLTNKSFPRPNLIEPDRWILPKDNFKGWAPGKVNAFIRQYSARTRSWIPDALPDGFERWDKQAVMAIEKHENDTMPAQDGKNMCLDQSRTHYYNPVADPLRISNLNLEPYEALRHALKDILISHVVLVTMESSRKDMFPIKKGSHLYKEILRSYKPNQLNQNKIDSKLSQLTRVAEQVTGESFSSSPDKQPDLLPGVWKDQSAPGMGGINVVGALTGSSLSFKSVIGSHCGVGPLPVDFLEEVNGKIYQPCIPQIMELFNREKKTFQKKGVNEALLDHRASVHRREWESVFVQSITDQYDRQDVLNKHMSFGKSFTKETLENISSKYYPPKTPELNYFGYAESEVKPFIRDVISETIANNKRLFLSHFTSTTHHPWAIPQNFAETQYMGSEGSHEHMNAFLNVVRYDDIWLGELLALLDEHGIANETLVVIVGDQ
;
A
#
# COMPACT_ATOMS: atom_id res chain seq x y z
N MET A 1 35.72 0.58 44.33
CA MET A 1 35.17 1.42 43.24
C MET A 1 33.68 1.60 43.48
N GLY A 2 33.25 2.79 43.90
CA GLY A 2 31.85 3.07 44.20
C GLY A 2 31.05 3.31 42.93
N VAL A 3 30.09 2.43 42.64
CA VAL A 3 29.12 2.64 41.55
C VAL A 3 28.35 3.94 41.83
N PRO A 4 28.23 4.87 40.87
CA PRO A 4 27.53 6.13 41.09
C PRO A 4 26.10 5.89 41.55
N SER A 5 25.62 6.75 42.44
CA SER A 5 24.25 6.74 42.96
C SER A 5 23.24 6.74 41.81
N PHE A 6 22.25 5.83 41.83
CA PHE A 6 21.13 5.76 40.86
C PHE A 6 20.36 7.09 40.68
N ARG A 7 20.61 8.09 41.54
CA ARG A 7 20.03 9.43 41.56
C ARG A 7 20.28 10.28 40.31
N VAL A 8 21.34 10.00 39.54
CA VAL A 8 21.65 10.77 38.32
C VAL A 8 20.77 10.36 37.14
N PHE A 9 20.32 9.10 37.10
CA PHE A 9 19.61 8.56 35.94
C PHE A 9 18.11 8.84 35.95
N GLN A 10 17.48 9.03 37.11
CA GLN A 10 16.03 9.27 37.20
C GLN A 10 15.58 10.56 36.47
N PRO A 11 16.23 11.73 36.68
CA PRO A 11 15.86 12.95 35.97
C PRO A 11 16.10 12.85 34.47
N PHE A 12 17.15 12.13 34.08
CA PHE A 12 17.49 11.91 32.68
C PHE A 12 16.46 11.02 31.98
N PHE A 13 16.11 9.84 32.52
CA PHE A 13 15.09 8.96 31.93
C PHE A 13 13.71 9.62 31.84
N PHE A 14 13.34 10.42 32.85
CA PHE A 14 12.11 11.22 32.80
C PHE A 14 12.14 12.24 31.65
N SER A 15 13.28 12.91 31.46
CA SER A 15 13.45 13.90 30.41
C SER A 15 13.45 13.28 29.03
N VAL A 16 14.11 12.13 28.86
CA VAL A 16 14.11 11.36 27.62
C VAL A 16 12.69 10.99 27.21
N LEU A 17 11.88 10.45 28.13
CA LEU A 17 10.48 10.15 27.81
C LEU A 17 9.70 11.42 27.49
N THR A 18 9.88 12.50 28.28
CA THR A 18 9.19 13.77 28.07
C THR A 18 9.46 14.34 26.67
N VAL A 19 10.72 14.40 26.26
CA VAL A 19 11.10 14.87 24.93
C VAL A 19 10.56 13.94 23.86
N ALA A 20 10.74 12.63 24.00
CA ALA A 20 10.29 11.66 23.00
C ALA A 20 8.77 11.74 22.76
N LEU A 21 7.95 11.74 23.81
CA LEU A 21 6.49 11.82 23.70
C LEU A 21 6.04 13.15 23.10
N LEU A 22 6.56 14.28 23.60
CA LEU A 22 6.13 15.58 23.11
C LEU A 22 6.61 15.84 21.68
N ALA A 23 7.84 15.48 21.33
CA ALA A 23 8.35 15.65 19.97
C ALA A 23 7.58 14.78 18.97
N SER A 24 7.35 13.50 19.30
CA SER A 24 6.51 12.59 18.51
C SER A 24 5.08 13.14 18.36
N LYS A 25 4.46 13.60 19.46
CA LYS A 25 3.10 14.16 19.42
C LYS A 25 3.02 15.43 18.58
N LEU A 26 4.00 16.32 18.66
CA LEU A 26 4.04 17.53 17.86
C LEU A 26 4.17 17.22 16.37
N LEU A 27 5.03 16.26 16.00
CA LEU A 27 5.14 15.78 14.63
C LEU A 27 3.82 15.16 14.16
N HIS A 28 3.20 14.31 14.98
CA HIS A 28 1.91 13.68 14.69
C HIS A 28 0.79 14.70 14.46
N LEU A 29 0.70 15.69 15.34
CA LEU A 29 -0.26 16.80 15.21
C LEU A 29 0.02 17.66 13.98
N PHE A 30 1.28 17.88 13.65
CA PHE A 30 1.69 18.61 12.44
C PHE A 30 1.23 17.87 11.17
N LEU A 31 1.50 16.57 11.09
CA LEU A 31 1.09 15.72 9.96
C LEU A 31 -0.45 15.69 9.78
N HIS A 32 -1.20 15.76 10.88
CA HIS A 32 -2.66 15.74 10.87
C HIS A 32 -3.34 17.11 11.00
N ALA A 33 -2.59 18.21 10.99
CA ALA A 33 -3.15 19.56 11.18
C ALA A 33 -4.21 19.93 10.13
N ARG A 34 -4.12 19.33 8.93
CA ARG A 34 -5.07 19.50 7.82
C ARG A 34 -6.06 18.35 7.66
N SER A 35 -5.96 17.30 8.47
CA SER A 35 -6.87 16.14 8.41
C SER A 35 -8.24 16.42 9.04
N ILE A 36 -8.34 17.44 9.89
CA ILE A 36 -9.60 17.88 10.53
C ILE A 36 -9.79 19.40 10.38
N PRO A 37 -11.03 19.90 10.40
CA PRO A 37 -11.30 21.34 10.37
C PRO A 37 -10.58 22.07 11.51
N LEU A 38 -10.01 23.24 11.22
CA LEU A 38 -9.21 24.03 12.18
C LEU A 38 -9.94 24.27 13.51
N LEU A 39 -11.24 24.55 13.46
CA LEU A 39 -12.06 24.75 14.66
C LEU A 39 -12.07 23.51 15.55
N HIS A 40 -12.29 22.32 14.97
CA HIS A 40 -12.28 21.07 15.72
C HIS A 40 -10.88 20.75 16.25
N PHE A 41 -9.84 21.04 15.47
CA PHE A 41 -8.45 20.89 15.92
C PHE A 41 -8.19 21.70 17.19
N VAL A 42 -8.60 22.97 17.22
CA VAL A 42 -8.42 23.86 18.38
C VAL A 42 -9.26 23.42 19.58
N VAL A 43 -10.55 23.10 19.37
CA VAL A 43 -11.46 22.71 20.46
C VAL A 43 -11.02 21.40 21.13
N TYR A 44 -10.61 20.41 20.33
CA TYR A 44 -10.21 19.09 20.84
C TYR A 44 -8.72 19.00 21.18
N LEU A 45 -7.91 20.03 20.94
CA LEU A 45 -6.47 20.04 21.22
C LEU A 45 -6.10 19.50 22.61
N PRO A 46 -6.78 19.91 23.71
CA PRO A 46 -6.46 19.40 25.05
C PRO A 46 -6.66 17.88 25.19
N THR A 47 -7.59 17.31 24.42
CA THR A 47 -7.88 15.87 24.47
C THR A 47 -6.80 15.03 23.80
N PHE A 48 -5.96 15.62 22.94
CA PHE A 48 -4.91 14.89 22.23
C PHE A 48 -3.70 14.55 23.10
N PHE A 49 -3.51 15.25 24.22
CA PHE A 49 -2.38 15.09 25.14
C PHE A 49 -2.72 14.26 26.39
N LEU A 50 -3.97 13.79 26.55
CA LEU A 50 -4.40 13.11 27.77
C LEU A 50 -3.57 11.85 28.07
N GLN A 51 -3.28 11.04 27.05
CA GLN A 51 -2.47 9.83 27.18
C GLN A 51 -1.02 10.17 27.56
N ASP A 52 -0.43 11.20 26.93
CA ASP A 52 0.93 11.65 27.22
C ASP A 52 1.04 12.19 28.64
N CYS A 53 0.09 13.02 29.09
CA CYS A 53 0.04 13.50 30.47
C CYS A 53 -0.05 12.33 31.46
N PHE A 54 -0.89 11.33 31.19
CA PHE A 54 -0.99 10.15 32.04
C PHE A 54 0.33 9.37 32.13
N LEU A 55 1.02 9.18 31.00
CA LEU A 55 2.30 8.49 30.95
C LEU A 55 3.40 9.26 31.69
N LEU A 56 3.46 10.58 31.53
CA LEU A 56 4.43 11.42 32.24
C LEU A 56 4.20 11.42 33.75
N VAL A 57 2.95 11.51 34.19
CA VAL A 57 2.62 11.39 35.62
C VAL A 57 3.01 10.01 36.13
N SER A 58 2.62 8.95 35.44
CA SER A 58 2.93 7.57 35.83
C SER A 58 4.44 7.33 35.91
N GLN A 59 5.22 7.77 34.92
CA GLN A 59 6.67 7.64 34.93
C GLN A 59 7.30 8.45 36.07
N ARG A 60 6.79 9.65 36.36
CA ARG A 60 7.29 10.45 37.49
C ARG A 60 7.03 9.78 38.84
N LEU A 61 5.88 9.12 38.98
CA LEU A 61 5.55 8.32 40.17
C LEU A 61 6.44 7.07 40.28
N LEU A 62 6.75 6.41 39.16
CA LEU A 62 7.64 5.24 39.12
C LEU A 62 9.10 5.59 39.47
N LEU A 63 9.59 6.74 39.02
CA LEU A 63 10.98 7.19 39.22
C LEU A 63 11.23 7.87 40.58
N HIS A 64 10.24 7.86 41.47
CA HIS A 64 10.24 8.58 42.75
C HIS A 64 11.17 8.03 43.84
N GLY A 65 11.55 6.75 43.77
CA GLY A 65 12.27 6.07 44.86
C GLY A 65 13.66 6.64 45.14
N GLN A 66 13.94 7.00 46.41
CA GLN A 66 15.24 7.53 46.84
C GLN A 66 16.14 6.50 47.52
N SER A 67 15.61 5.31 47.85
CA SER A 67 16.28 4.21 48.55
C SER A 67 16.62 3.04 47.60
N ARG A 68 17.61 2.22 47.97
CA ARG A 68 17.94 0.96 47.27
C ARG A 68 16.91 -0.16 47.53
N ASN A 69 15.63 0.18 47.53
CA ASN A 69 14.56 -0.80 47.68
C ASN A 69 14.25 -1.44 46.32
N ILE A 70 13.82 -2.70 46.33
CA ILE A 70 13.47 -3.47 45.13
C ILE A 70 12.47 -2.72 44.25
N THR A 71 11.51 -2.02 44.86
CA THR A 71 10.51 -1.19 44.16
C THR A 71 11.11 -0.03 43.38
N SER A 72 12.15 0.63 43.92
CA SER A 72 12.85 1.73 43.24
C SER A 72 13.72 1.24 42.09
N ILE A 73 14.32 0.05 42.24
CA ILE A 73 15.09 -0.59 41.17
C ILE A 73 14.16 -1.01 40.04
N LEU A 74 13.03 -1.65 40.36
CA LEU A 74 12.01 -2.03 39.39
C LEU A 74 11.43 -0.80 38.67
N GLY A 75 11.10 0.27 39.40
CA GLY A 75 10.63 1.53 38.82
C GLY A 75 11.64 2.18 37.90
N LEU A 76 12.94 2.13 38.24
CA LEU A 76 14.02 2.61 37.37
C LEU A 76 14.17 1.76 36.11
N CYS A 77 14.11 0.42 36.22
CA CYS A 77 14.19 -0.48 35.08
C CYS A 77 13.01 -0.26 34.11
N ILE A 78 11.77 -0.22 34.63
CA ILE A 78 10.57 0.03 33.82
C ILE A 78 10.63 1.43 33.20
N GLY A 79 10.95 2.46 33.99
CA GLY A 79 11.03 3.83 33.53
C GLY A 79 12.14 4.06 32.49
N GLY A 80 13.28 3.38 32.66
CA GLY A 80 14.39 3.39 31.70
C GLY A 80 14.02 2.67 30.41
N PHE A 81 13.43 1.47 30.48
CA PHE A 81 12.94 0.74 29.31
C PHE A 81 11.93 1.56 28.50
N LEU A 82 10.93 2.15 29.17
CA LEU A 82 9.92 3.00 28.54
C LEU A 82 10.55 4.24 27.88
N ALA A 83 11.54 4.86 28.52
CA ALA A 83 12.26 5.99 27.94
C ALA A 83 13.08 5.59 26.71
N THR A 84 13.81 4.48 26.76
CA THR A 84 14.64 4.00 25.65
C THR A 84 13.81 3.59 24.45
N ILE A 85 12.73 2.82 24.65
CA ILE A 85 11.88 2.40 23.53
C ILE A 85 11.17 3.60 22.89
N SER A 86 10.70 4.56 23.70
CA SER A 86 10.06 5.78 23.18
C SER A 86 11.06 6.67 22.45
N LEU A 87 12.31 6.76 22.90
CA LEU A 87 13.37 7.49 22.21
C LEU A 87 13.67 6.88 20.85
N GLY A 88 13.87 5.56 20.79
CA GLY A 88 14.10 4.85 19.53
C GLY A 88 12.95 5.05 18.57
N ALA A 89 11.72 4.91 19.06
CA ALA A 89 10.53 5.09 18.25
C ALA A 89 10.32 6.53 17.75
N ALA A 90 10.56 7.53 18.60
CA ALA A 90 10.49 8.93 18.20
C ALA A 90 11.57 9.23 17.15
N ALA A 91 12.79 8.74 17.35
CA ALA A 91 13.88 8.88 16.37
C ALA A 91 13.51 8.23 15.03
N SER A 92 12.90 7.04 15.04
CA SER A 92 12.39 6.37 13.84
C SER A 92 11.31 7.18 13.14
N GLN A 93 10.36 7.76 13.86
CA GLN A 93 9.33 8.63 13.27
C GLN A 93 9.92 9.87 12.60
N PHE A 94 10.86 10.56 13.25
CA PHE A 94 11.52 11.73 12.66
C PHE A 94 12.38 11.35 11.47
N GLY A 95 13.11 10.24 11.54
CA GLY A 95 13.90 9.74 10.41
C GLY A 95 13.01 9.36 9.22
N PHE A 96 11.90 8.65 9.48
CA PHE A 96 10.93 8.29 8.46
C PHE A 96 10.27 9.53 7.83
N TYR A 97 9.85 10.49 8.65
CA TYR A 97 9.29 11.76 8.18
C TYR A 97 10.30 12.56 7.35
N TYR A 98 11.57 12.60 7.76
CA TYR A 98 12.62 13.28 7.01
C TYR A 98 12.82 12.67 5.61
N VAL A 99 12.72 11.34 5.50
CA VAL A 99 12.90 10.64 4.23
C VAL A 99 11.65 10.67 3.35
N THR A 100 10.45 10.53 3.93
CA THR A 100 9.20 10.27 3.18
C THR A 100 8.19 11.41 3.22
N GLY A 101 8.33 12.36 4.15
CA GLY A 101 7.32 13.36 4.46
C GLY A 101 6.05 12.81 5.15
N GLY A 102 5.99 11.50 5.43
CA GLY A 102 4.82 10.81 5.97
C GLY A 102 4.93 10.41 7.45
N GLU A 103 3.87 9.77 7.95
CA GLU A 103 3.81 9.15 9.27
C GLU A 103 4.27 7.68 9.21
N LEU A 104 5.07 7.25 10.18
CA LEU A 104 5.39 5.83 10.36
C LEU A 104 4.21 5.09 11.02
N GLN A 105 3.61 4.15 10.29
CA GLN A 105 2.52 3.31 10.81
C GLN A 105 3.07 2.16 11.66
N TRP A 106 2.89 2.26 12.98
CA TRP A 106 3.42 1.30 13.93
C TRP A 106 2.74 -0.07 13.87
N ASP A 107 1.46 -0.13 13.53
CA ASP A 107 0.73 -1.40 13.32
C ASP A 107 1.25 -2.22 12.14
N ALA A 108 1.78 -1.56 11.11
CA ALA A 108 2.44 -2.19 9.97
C ALA A 108 3.88 -2.67 10.29
N ALA A 109 4.54 -2.08 11.30
CA ALA A 109 5.96 -2.32 11.56
C ALA A 109 6.29 -3.79 11.91
N GLY A 110 5.35 -4.53 12.50
CA GLY A 110 5.52 -5.97 12.77
C GLY A 110 5.67 -6.80 11.49
N SER A 111 4.87 -6.50 10.46
CA SER A 111 4.98 -7.15 9.14
C SER A 111 6.27 -6.77 8.44
N VAL A 112 6.66 -5.48 8.48
CA VAL A 112 7.95 -5.00 7.94
C VAL A 112 9.13 -5.70 8.61
N ALA A 113 9.07 -5.92 9.93
CA ALA A 113 10.14 -6.59 10.67
C ALA A 113 10.28 -8.08 10.29
N SER A 114 9.22 -8.70 9.79
CA SER A 114 9.23 -10.11 9.34
C SER A 114 9.73 -10.29 7.90
N ASP A 115 9.86 -9.20 7.13
CA ASP A 115 10.32 -9.22 5.74
C ASP A 115 11.79 -8.74 5.66
N PRO A 116 12.73 -9.60 5.24
CA PRO A 116 14.15 -9.23 5.12
C PRO A 116 14.44 -8.08 4.14
N ALA A 117 13.68 -7.97 3.04
CA ALA A 117 13.84 -6.91 2.06
C ALA A 117 13.27 -5.58 2.60
N ALA A 118 12.13 -5.63 3.27
CA ALA A 118 11.56 -4.47 3.95
C ALA A 118 12.45 -4.00 5.12
N MET A 119 13.11 -4.92 5.83
CA MET A 119 14.13 -4.59 6.82
C MET A 119 15.34 -3.90 6.20
N ARG A 120 15.84 -4.40 5.07
CA ARG A 120 16.94 -3.75 4.33
C ARG A 120 16.55 -2.34 3.90
N LEU A 121 15.31 -2.15 3.43
CA LEU A 121 14.76 -0.85 3.11
C LEU A 121 14.75 0.08 4.34
N MET A 122 14.27 -0.37 5.51
CA MET A 122 14.33 0.42 6.74
C MET A 122 15.76 0.78 7.15
N MET A 123 16.71 -0.14 7.00
CA MET A 123 18.11 0.10 7.34
C MET A 123 18.78 1.14 6.44
N SER A 124 18.31 1.32 5.19
CA SER A 124 18.81 2.39 4.32
C SER A 124 18.52 3.79 4.91
N GLY A 125 17.48 3.94 5.73
CA GLY A 125 17.11 5.17 6.43
C GLY A 125 17.78 5.38 7.80
N ILE A 126 18.79 4.58 8.17
CA ILE A 126 19.37 4.62 9.52
C ILE A 126 20.05 5.95 9.87
N VAL A 127 20.64 6.64 8.89
CA VAL A 127 21.38 7.89 9.12
C VAL A 127 20.44 9.00 9.65
N PRO A 128 19.31 9.34 8.98
CA PRO A 128 18.31 10.25 9.53
C PRO A 128 17.82 9.87 10.93
N VAL A 129 17.59 8.57 11.19
CA VAL A 129 17.15 8.07 12.51
C VAL A 129 18.21 8.34 13.58
N CYS A 130 19.47 8.05 13.30
CA CYS A 130 20.58 8.32 14.23
C CYS A 130 20.73 9.82 14.53
N VAL A 131 20.65 10.67 13.50
CA VAL A 131 20.72 12.14 13.66
C VAL A 131 19.55 12.65 14.51
N ALA A 132 18.33 12.18 14.23
CA ALA A 132 17.16 12.53 15.04
C ALA A 132 17.29 12.04 16.49
N GLY A 133 17.78 10.82 16.69
CA GLY A 133 18.04 10.26 18.02
C GLY A 133 19.04 11.10 18.83
N LEU A 134 20.15 11.51 18.21
CA LEU A 134 21.12 12.40 18.83
C LEU A 134 20.48 13.75 19.22
N ALA A 135 19.71 14.36 18.32
CA ALA A 135 19.02 15.62 18.59
C ALA A 135 18.04 15.51 19.78
N LEU A 136 17.27 14.42 19.85
CA LEU A 136 16.34 14.15 20.96
C LEU A 136 17.10 13.94 22.29
N VAL A 137 18.26 13.27 22.27
CA VAL A 137 19.11 13.12 23.47
C VAL A 137 19.66 14.47 23.93
N PHE A 138 20.16 15.31 23.03
CA PHE A 138 20.63 16.66 23.38
C PHE A 138 19.52 17.52 23.98
N ALA A 139 18.32 17.49 23.39
CA ALA A 139 17.15 18.16 23.94
C ALA A 139 16.80 17.63 25.34
N SER A 140 16.88 16.31 25.53
CA SER A 140 16.64 15.67 26.83
C SER A 140 17.63 16.13 27.89
N LEU A 141 18.92 16.20 27.55
CA LEU A 141 19.96 16.71 28.45
C LEU A 141 19.70 18.17 28.85
N ALA A 142 19.30 19.02 27.90
CA ALA A 142 19.01 20.42 28.16
C ALA A 142 17.82 20.64 29.13
N ILE A 143 16.77 19.82 29.04
CA ILE A 143 15.59 19.97 29.92
C ILE A 143 15.73 19.26 31.26
N THR A 144 16.67 18.31 31.39
CA THR A 144 16.88 17.47 32.58
C THR A 144 16.96 18.24 33.91
N PRO A 145 17.67 19.39 34.01
CA PRO A 145 17.75 20.13 35.26
C PRO A 145 16.39 20.65 35.77
N VAL A 146 15.42 20.83 34.87
CA VAL A 146 14.18 21.56 35.14
C VAL A 146 12.95 20.65 35.14
N SER A 147 12.81 19.78 34.15
CA SER A 147 11.58 19.00 33.88
C SER A 147 11.19 18.13 35.09
N TYR A 148 12.12 17.33 35.60
CA TYR A 148 11.90 16.37 36.68
C TYR A 148 11.46 17.06 37.99
N ASN A 149 12.08 18.21 38.27
CA ASN A 149 11.84 18.99 39.48
C ASN A 149 10.51 19.75 39.39
N LYS A 150 10.21 20.39 38.24
CA LYS A 150 8.95 21.11 38.04
C LYS A 150 7.73 20.19 38.08
N THR A 151 7.80 19.03 37.41
CA THR A 151 6.71 18.04 37.46
C THR A 151 6.51 17.50 38.88
N GLY A 152 7.60 17.28 39.63
CA GLY A 152 7.52 16.92 41.05
C GLY A 152 6.80 17.98 41.90
N CYS A 153 7.19 19.25 41.78
CA CYS A 153 6.53 20.36 42.48
C CYS A 153 5.04 20.49 42.13
N TRP A 154 4.70 20.29 40.85
CA TRP A 154 3.33 20.31 40.37
C TRP A 154 2.50 19.17 40.96
N LEU A 155 3.03 17.94 40.99
CA LEU A 155 2.37 16.79 41.61
C LEU A 155 2.17 16.96 43.12
N VAL A 156 3.15 17.51 43.83
CA VAL A 156 3.03 17.82 45.27
C VAL A 156 1.96 18.89 45.50
N SER A 157 1.86 19.87 44.60
CA SER A 157 0.81 20.87 44.68
C SER A 157 -0.55 20.20 44.55
N ILE A 158 -0.74 19.33 43.54
CA ILE A 158 -1.97 18.53 43.32
C ILE A 158 -2.31 17.66 44.53
N SER A 159 -1.33 16.92 45.07
CA SER A 159 -1.60 15.97 46.16
C SER A 159 -2.02 16.66 47.45
N LYS A 160 -1.46 17.84 47.74
CA LYS A 160 -1.89 18.72 48.85
C LYS A 160 -3.34 19.21 48.72
N PHE A 161 -3.96 19.10 47.54
CA PHE A 161 -5.39 19.37 47.35
C PHE A 161 -6.28 18.13 47.54
N ALA A 162 -5.74 16.92 47.31
CA ALA A 162 -6.52 15.67 47.34
C ALA A 162 -6.44 14.91 48.69
N SER A 163 -5.33 15.02 49.42
CA SER A 163 -5.16 14.38 50.73
C SER A 163 -4.11 15.12 51.58
N SER A 164 -4.17 15.01 52.91
CA SER A 164 -3.13 15.55 53.80
C SER A 164 -1.89 14.66 53.92
N ALA A 165 -1.71 13.68 53.02
CA ALA A 165 -0.60 12.74 53.10
C ALA A 165 0.75 13.42 52.78
N ASN A 166 1.82 13.01 53.49
CA ASN A 166 3.16 13.56 53.32
C ASN A 166 3.82 13.06 52.02
N TRP A 167 3.65 13.81 50.94
CA TRP A 167 4.28 13.56 49.63
C TRP A 167 5.65 14.23 49.47
N ASP A 168 6.34 14.54 50.57
CA ASP A 168 7.64 15.26 50.58
C ASP A 168 8.75 14.55 49.80
N THR A 169 8.57 13.26 49.51
CA THR A 169 9.49 12.45 48.72
C THR A 169 9.49 12.84 47.23
N MET A 170 8.46 13.56 46.73
CA MET A 170 8.30 13.96 45.31
C MET A 170 9.00 15.31 45.02
N LEU A 171 9.54 15.96 46.05
CA LEU A 171 10.19 17.26 45.95
C LEU A 171 11.53 17.17 45.18
N PRO A 172 12.04 18.31 44.66
CA PRO A 172 13.26 18.36 43.87
C PRO A 172 14.48 17.71 44.55
N LEU A 173 15.38 17.15 43.75
CA LEU A 173 16.63 16.54 44.24
C LEU A 173 17.54 17.56 44.95
N ALA A 174 17.46 18.84 44.56
CA ALA A 174 17.99 19.94 45.34
C ALA A 174 16.96 20.31 46.41
N ARG A 175 17.26 20.02 47.68
CA ARG A 175 16.42 20.33 48.84
C ARG A 175 16.32 21.85 49.02
N VAL A 176 15.53 22.53 48.20
CA VAL A 176 15.09 23.89 48.47
C VAL A 176 13.91 23.75 49.42
N LYS A 177 14.19 23.91 50.71
CA LYS A 177 13.18 24.10 51.74
C LYS A 177 12.60 25.50 51.55
N THR A 178 11.85 25.74 50.48
CA THR A 178 11.08 26.96 50.34
C THR A 178 9.92 26.85 51.31
N GLU A 179 10.00 27.61 52.40
CA GLU A 179 8.89 27.93 53.27
C GLU A 179 7.81 28.62 52.41
N PHE A 180 6.93 27.83 51.80
CA PHE A 180 5.71 28.36 51.22
C PHE A 180 4.80 28.77 52.39
N SER A 181 4.85 30.06 52.70
CA SER A 181 3.96 30.76 53.61
C SER A 181 2.51 30.30 53.43
N THR A 182 1.93 29.80 54.51
CA THR A 182 0.53 29.37 54.59
C THR A 182 -0.36 30.60 54.78
N GLN A 183 -0.50 31.44 53.75
CA GLN A 183 -1.62 32.38 53.71
C GLN A 183 -2.86 31.66 53.17
N ARG A 184 -3.88 31.53 54.04
CA ARG A 184 -5.24 31.11 53.67
C ARG A 184 -5.85 32.14 52.73
N VAL A 185 -5.56 32.01 51.44
CA VAL A 185 -6.39 32.58 50.38
C VAL A 185 -7.53 31.59 50.12
N VAL A 186 -8.77 32.08 50.07
CA VAL A 186 -9.94 31.28 49.69
C VAL A 186 -9.68 30.68 48.30
N ARG A 187 -9.44 29.36 48.25
CA ARG A 187 -8.98 28.67 47.04
C ARG A 187 -10.19 28.33 46.16
N LEU A 188 -10.47 29.15 45.14
CA LEU A 188 -11.37 28.82 44.02
C LEU A 188 -10.78 27.74 43.07
N TRP A 189 -9.52 27.37 43.29
CA TRP A 189 -8.73 26.44 42.47
C TRP A 189 -9.24 24.99 42.37
N PRO A 190 -9.82 24.35 43.40
CA PRO A 190 -10.37 22.99 43.27
C PRO A 190 -11.64 22.95 42.43
N LEU A 191 -12.44 24.03 42.45
CA LEU A 191 -13.59 24.18 41.56
C LEU A 191 -13.10 24.27 40.10
N CYS A 192 -12.04 25.05 39.84
CA CYS A 192 -11.41 25.14 38.51
C CYS A 192 -10.78 23.81 38.04
N GLY A 193 -10.21 23.01 38.94
CA GLY A 193 -9.66 21.69 38.62
C GLY A 193 -10.76 20.67 38.28
N LEU A 194 -11.86 20.69 39.04
CA LEU A 194 -13.01 19.82 38.76
C LEU A 194 -13.72 20.23 37.46
N THR A 195 -13.91 21.54 37.22
CA THR A 195 -14.53 22.01 35.97
C THR A 195 -13.68 21.71 34.75
N THR A 196 -12.35 21.80 34.84
CA THR A 196 -11.46 21.40 33.74
C THR A 196 -11.51 19.89 33.47
N LEU A 197 -11.53 19.05 34.52
CA LEU A 197 -11.72 17.59 34.36
C LEU A 197 -13.08 17.25 33.75
N CYS A 198 -14.17 17.86 34.22
CA CYS A 198 -15.51 17.67 33.65
C CYS A 198 -15.57 18.14 32.19
N ALA A 199 -14.97 19.29 31.87
CA ALA A 199 -14.90 19.79 30.50
C ALA A 199 -14.09 18.86 29.59
N LEU A 200 -12.95 18.33 30.04
CA LEU A 200 -12.16 17.36 29.28
C LEU A 200 -12.92 16.05 29.06
N ALA A 201 -13.59 15.52 30.10
CA ALA A 201 -14.40 14.32 29.98
C ALA A 201 -15.57 14.52 28.99
N PHE A 202 -16.23 15.67 29.05
CA PHE A 202 -17.28 16.05 28.11
C PHE A 202 -16.76 16.15 26.67
N LEU A 203 -15.60 16.80 26.46
CA LEU A 203 -14.96 16.88 25.16
C LEU A 203 -14.58 15.50 24.61
N VAL A 204 -14.05 14.60 25.43
CA VAL A 204 -13.73 13.22 25.02
C VAL A 204 -14.98 12.45 24.61
N PHE A 205 -16.10 12.65 25.32
CA PHE A 205 -17.36 11.97 25.01
C PHE A 205 -18.02 12.49 23.72
N LEU A 206 -17.93 13.79 23.45
CA LEU A 206 -18.48 14.39 22.23
C LEU A 206 -17.61 14.18 20.99
N ARG A 207 -16.31 13.95 21.18
CA ARG A 207 -15.36 13.81 20.08
C ARG A 207 -15.59 12.49 19.32
N PRO A 208 -15.70 12.51 17.98
CA PRO A 208 -15.77 11.28 17.18
C PRO A 208 -14.54 10.39 17.38
N ALA A 209 -14.70 9.07 17.22
CA ALA A 209 -13.59 8.13 17.37
C ALA A 209 -12.54 8.28 16.24
N ILE A 210 -12.98 8.44 15.00
CA ILE A 210 -12.10 8.56 13.82
C ILE A 210 -12.18 10.00 13.30
N PRO A 211 -11.06 10.69 13.02
CA PRO A 211 -9.66 10.27 13.19
C PRO A 211 -9.08 10.57 14.59
N TYR A 212 -9.87 11.12 15.51
CA TYR A 212 -9.34 11.73 16.73
C TYR A 212 -8.66 10.76 17.71
N ASN A 213 -9.06 9.48 17.74
CA ASN A 213 -8.39 8.47 18.56
C ASN A 213 -6.96 8.21 18.07
N HIS A 214 -6.76 8.14 16.74
CA HIS A 214 -5.44 8.06 16.11
C HIS A 214 -4.57 9.27 16.47
N ILE A 215 -5.12 10.49 16.35
CA ILE A 215 -4.40 11.73 16.69
C ILE A 215 -4.04 11.77 18.20
N SER A 216 -4.91 11.24 19.05
CA SER A 216 -4.67 11.18 20.51
C SER A 216 -3.73 10.08 20.96
N ALA A 217 -3.40 9.10 20.09
CA ALA A 217 -2.54 7.98 20.44
C ALA A 217 -1.15 8.46 20.87
N SER A 218 -0.72 8.07 22.07
CA SER A 218 0.66 8.32 22.53
C SER A 218 1.59 7.25 21.98
N LEU A 219 2.87 7.59 21.81
CA LEU A 219 3.85 6.74 21.14
C LEU A 219 3.96 5.32 21.75
N PRO A 220 4.03 5.11 23.08
CA PRO A 220 4.03 3.76 23.66
C PRO A 220 2.76 2.96 23.39
N VAL A 221 1.61 3.65 23.29
CA VAL A 221 0.33 3.00 22.94
C VAL A 221 0.34 2.59 21.48
N ALA A 222 0.80 3.47 20.59
CA ALA A 222 0.97 3.13 19.17
C ALA A 222 1.97 1.98 18.99
N LEU A 223 3.10 1.98 19.72
CA LEU A 223 4.06 0.88 19.69
C LEU A 223 3.47 -0.42 20.22
N SER A 224 2.58 -0.39 21.22
CA SER A 224 2.01 -1.62 21.77
C SER A 224 1.22 -2.44 20.73
N SER A 225 0.72 -1.81 19.66
CA SER A 225 0.08 -2.52 18.55
C SER A 225 1.05 -3.45 17.81
N THR A 226 2.36 -3.14 17.77
CA THR A 226 3.41 -4.01 17.19
C THR A 226 3.58 -5.32 17.96
N MET A 227 3.32 -5.30 19.27
CA MET A 227 3.53 -6.44 20.16
C MET A 227 2.32 -7.38 20.21
N HIS A 228 1.15 -6.90 19.80
CA HIS A 228 -0.01 -7.74 19.65
C HIS A 228 0.16 -8.58 18.38
N SER A 229 0.43 -9.87 18.54
CA SER A 229 0.28 -10.80 17.42
C SER A 229 -1.15 -10.63 16.91
N LYS A 230 -1.31 -10.21 15.64
CA LYS A 230 -2.62 -10.23 14.99
C LYS A 230 -3.18 -11.63 15.25
N THR A 231 -4.24 -11.72 16.06
CA THR A 231 -4.91 -12.99 16.33
C THR A 231 -5.28 -13.51 14.96
N LYS A 232 -4.63 -14.60 14.50
CA LYS A 232 -5.00 -15.26 13.25
C LYS A 232 -6.50 -15.46 13.33
N PRO A 233 -7.32 -14.78 12.51
CA PRO A 233 -8.74 -15.04 12.49
C PRO A 233 -8.84 -16.52 12.20
N CYS A 234 -9.38 -17.30 13.14
CA CYS A 234 -9.40 -18.74 12.96
C CYS A 234 -10.20 -19.03 11.69
N ALA A 235 -9.55 -19.67 10.72
CA ALA A 235 -10.11 -19.96 9.40
C ALA A 235 -11.41 -20.80 9.50
N GLY A 236 -11.64 -21.46 10.63
CA GLY A 236 -12.87 -22.21 10.92
C GLY A 236 -14.06 -21.40 11.46
N SER A 237 -13.91 -20.13 11.88
CA SER A 237 -15.02 -19.37 12.49
C SER A 237 -15.80 -18.47 11.52
N TYR A 238 -15.36 -18.37 10.25
CA TYR A 238 -16.20 -17.81 9.18
C TYR A 238 -17.12 -18.84 8.55
N SER A 239 -16.98 -20.13 8.91
CA SER A 239 -18.11 -21.04 8.82
C SER A 239 -19.11 -20.62 9.90
N LEU A 240 -20.26 -20.08 9.47
CA LEU A 240 -21.47 -20.04 10.28
C LEU A 240 -21.56 -19.04 11.45
N THR A 241 -20.64 -18.07 11.60
CA THR A 241 -20.99 -16.91 12.44
C THR A 241 -22.08 -16.12 11.73
N ASN A 242 -23.29 -16.16 12.32
CA ASN A 242 -24.54 -15.48 11.98
C ASN A 242 -24.49 -13.97 11.66
N LYS A 243 -23.33 -13.39 11.36
CA LYS A 243 -23.25 -12.04 10.79
C LYS A 243 -23.59 -12.15 9.31
N SER A 244 -24.87 -11.98 9.02
CA SER A 244 -25.39 -11.75 7.68
C SER A 244 -24.52 -10.74 6.94
N PHE A 245 -24.37 -10.91 5.62
CA PHE A 245 -23.91 -9.86 4.72
C PHE A 245 -24.44 -8.49 5.19
N PRO A 246 -23.64 -7.41 5.24
CA PRO A 246 -24.01 -6.16 5.93
C PRO A 246 -25.37 -5.57 5.53
N ARG A 247 -25.88 -5.95 4.35
CA ARG A 247 -27.23 -5.63 3.88
C ARG A 247 -28.01 -6.93 3.58
N PRO A 248 -28.55 -7.63 4.60
CA PRO A 248 -29.19 -8.94 4.42
C PRO A 248 -30.36 -8.90 3.43
N ASN A 249 -31.08 -7.79 3.39
CA ASN A 249 -32.18 -7.53 2.46
C ASN A 249 -31.78 -7.57 0.97
N LEU A 250 -30.48 -7.45 0.65
CA LEU A 250 -29.99 -7.54 -0.72
C LEU A 250 -29.72 -8.97 -1.17
N ILE A 251 -29.64 -9.93 -0.26
CA ILE A 251 -29.31 -11.34 -0.55
C ILE A 251 -30.50 -12.29 -0.31
N GLU A 252 -31.71 -11.73 -0.19
CA GLU A 252 -32.94 -12.48 0.04
C GLU A 252 -33.26 -13.44 -1.14
N PRO A 253 -33.91 -14.60 -0.87
CA PRO A 253 -34.16 -15.61 -1.90
C PRO A 253 -35.01 -15.15 -3.09
N ASP A 254 -35.86 -14.13 -2.89
CA ASP A 254 -36.67 -13.50 -3.95
C ASP A 254 -35.81 -12.76 -4.99
N ARG A 255 -34.57 -12.40 -4.64
CA ARG A 255 -33.59 -11.76 -5.53
C ARG A 255 -32.63 -12.73 -6.19
N TRP A 256 -32.73 -14.04 -5.90
CA TRP A 256 -31.84 -15.03 -6.49
C TRP A 256 -32.08 -15.13 -8.00
N ILE A 257 -30.98 -15.25 -8.74
CA ILE A 257 -30.99 -15.32 -10.20
C ILE A 257 -30.62 -16.75 -10.62
N LEU A 258 -31.52 -17.38 -11.37
CA LEU A 258 -31.31 -18.72 -11.88
C LEU A 258 -30.15 -18.75 -12.90
N PRO A 259 -29.41 -19.87 -12.98
CA PRO A 259 -28.42 -20.06 -14.03
C PRO A 259 -29.07 -20.04 -15.42
N LYS A 260 -28.37 -19.45 -16.39
CA LYS A 260 -28.80 -19.38 -17.80
C LYS A 260 -27.57 -19.46 -18.70
N ASP A 261 -27.54 -20.40 -19.64
CA ASP A 261 -26.39 -20.60 -20.55
C ASP A 261 -25.05 -20.73 -19.79
N ASN A 262 -24.15 -19.76 -19.98
CA ASN A 262 -22.86 -19.65 -19.28
C ASN A 262 -22.94 -18.88 -17.96
N PHE A 263 -24.06 -18.18 -17.70
CA PHE A 263 -24.30 -17.53 -16.42
C PHE A 263 -24.57 -18.58 -15.34
N LYS A 264 -23.69 -18.59 -14.33
CA LYS A 264 -23.64 -19.61 -13.28
C LYS A 264 -24.80 -19.55 -12.27
N GLY A 265 -25.65 -18.52 -12.36
CA GLY A 265 -26.62 -18.19 -11.30
C GLY A 265 -25.99 -17.29 -10.23
N TRP A 266 -26.86 -16.78 -9.35
CA TRP A 266 -26.51 -15.98 -8.17
C TRP A 266 -27.52 -16.26 -7.06
N ALA A 267 -27.07 -16.93 -5.99
CA ALA A 267 -27.89 -17.33 -4.86
C ALA A 267 -27.05 -17.32 -3.57
N PRO A 268 -26.58 -16.14 -3.12
CA PRO A 268 -25.76 -16.00 -1.93
C PRO A 268 -26.55 -16.36 -0.66
N GLY A 269 -25.83 -16.79 0.37
CA GLY A 269 -26.39 -17.16 1.67
C GLY A 269 -25.92 -18.54 2.14
N LYS A 270 -26.77 -19.24 2.91
CA LYS A 270 -26.48 -20.61 3.36
C LYS A 270 -26.42 -21.57 2.16
N VAL A 271 -25.66 -22.66 2.32
CA VAL A 271 -25.53 -23.71 1.30
C VAL A 271 -26.92 -24.13 0.82
N ASN A 272 -27.18 -23.93 -0.47
CA ASN A 272 -28.45 -24.19 -1.13
C ASN A 272 -28.23 -25.07 -2.39
N ALA A 273 -29.33 -25.45 -3.04
CA ALA A 273 -29.28 -26.33 -4.21
C ALA A 273 -28.43 -25.76 -5.35
N PHE A 274 -28.43 -24.45 -5.58
CA PHE A 274 -27.67 -23.81 -6.66
C PHE A 274 -26.15 -23.84 -6.39
N ILE A 275 -25.75 -23.61 -5.14
CA ILE A 275 -24.35 -23.71 -4.71
C ILE A 275 -23.82 -25.13 -4.94
N ARG A 276 -24.58 -26.16 -4.52
CA ARG A 276 -24.24 -27.58 -4.72
C ARG A 276 -24.21 -27.96 -6.20
N GLN A 277 -25.20 -27.50 -6.97
CA GLN A 277 -25.26 -27.74 -8.41
C GLN A 277 -24.03 -27.17 -9.13
N TYR A 278 -23.56 -25.97 -8.74
CA TYR A 278 -22.34 -25.39 -9.30
C TYR A 278 -21.10 -26.22 -8.98
N SER A 279 -20.96 -26.70 -7.73
CA SER A 279 -19.84 -27.55 -7.33
C SER A 279 -19.83 -28.86 -8.10
N ALA A 280 -20.97 -29.55 -8.17
CA ALA A 280 -21.12 -30.85 -8.83
C ALA A 280 -21.03 -30.80 -10.37
N ARG A 281 -21.20 -29.63 -11.00
CA ARG A 281 -21.20 -29.48 -12.46
C ARG A 281 -19.88 -29.97 -13.06
N THR A 282 -19.93 -30.97 -13.94
CA THR A 282 -18.75 -31.35 -14.74
C THR A 282 -18.51 -30.33 -15.84
N ARG A 283 -17.24 -30.04 -16.13
CA ARG A 283 -16.82 -29.17 -17.23
C ARG A 283 -16.05 -30.01 -18.25
N SER A 284 -16.46 -29.96 -19.51
CA SER A 284 -15.87 -30.76 -20.59
C SER A 284 -14.55 -30.20 -21.13
N TRP A 285 -14.25 -28.94 -20.86
CA TRP A 285 -13.05 -28.25 -21.35
C TRP A 285 -11.84 -28.35 -20.42
N ILE A 286 -12.01 -28.98 -19.25
CA ILE A 286 -10.95 -29.07 -18.24
C ILE A 286 -10.06 -30.30 -18.53
N PRO A 287 -8.72 -30.15 -18.61
CA PRO A 287 -7.80 -31.28 -18.75
C PRO A 287 -7.82 -32.20 -17.55
N ASP A 288 -7.33 -33.43 -17.75
CA ASP A 288 -7.11 -34.40 -16.67
C ASP A 288 -6.11 -33.90 -15.62
N ALA A 289 -5.06 -33.19 -16.06
CA ALA A 289 -4.05 -32.58 -15.20
C ALA A 289 -4.23 -31.05 -15.12
N LEU A 290 -4.81 -30.58 -14.01
CA LEU A 290 -5.06 -29.16 -13.77
C LEU A 290 -3.76 -28.37 -13.58
N PRO A 291 -3.62 -27.18 -14.21
CA PRO A 291 -2.59 -26.22 -13.83
C PRO A 291 -2.93 -25.52 -12.52
N ASP A 292 -1.94 -24.85 -11.94
CA ASP A 292 -2.13 -24.04 -10.74
C ASP A 292 -3.21 -22.97 -10.97
N GLY A 293 -3.98 -22.64 -9.92
CA GLY A 293 -5.12 -21.73 -9.98
C GLY A 293 -6.45 -22.37 -10.38
N PHE A 294 -6.44 -23.61 -10.91
CA PHE A 294 -7.64 -24.34 -11.34
C PHE A 294 -8.15 -25.36 -10.32
N GLU A 295 -7.57 -25.43 -9.12
CA GLU A 295 -7.87 -26.49 -8.14
C GLU A 295 -9.31 -26.48 -7.64
N ARG A 296 -10.02 -25.35 -7.77
CA ARG A 296 -11.47 -25.28 -7.46
C ARG A 296 -12.34 -26.19 -8.33
N TRP A 297 -11.78 -26.72 -9.41
CA TRP A 297 -12.45 -27.66 -10.30
C TRP A 297 -11.89 -29.08 -10.20
N ASP A 298 -10.99 -29.34 -9.25
CA ASP A 298 -10.55 -30.70 -8.94
C ASP A 298 -11.71 -31.50 -8.33
N LYS A 299 -12.16 -32.52 -9.06
CA LYS A 299 -13.28 -33.38 -8.65
C LYS A 299 -12.99 -34.12 -7.35
N GLN A 300 -11.76 -34.60 -7.14
CA GLN A 300 -11.43 -35.38 -5.95
C GLN A 300 -11.39 -34.49 -4.71
N ALA A 301 -10.81 -33.29 -4.85
CA ALA A 301 -10.78 -32.31 -3.77
C ALA A 301 -12.19 -31.82 -3.38
N VAL A 302 -13.04 -31.50 -4.37
CA VAL A 302 -14.42 -31.04 -4.11
C VAL A 302 -15.26 -32.12 -3.45
N MET A 303 -15.18 -33.38 -3.91
CA MET A 303 -15.93 -34.49 -3.29
C MET A 303 -15.46 -34.80 -1.87
N ALA A 304 -14.16 -34.67 -1.58
CA ALA A 304 -13.62 -34.86 -0.23
C ALA A 304 -14.17 -33.81 0.76
N ILE A 305 -14.31 -32.55 0.32
CA ILE A 305 -14.91 -31.46 1.11
C ILE A 305 -16.39 -31.73 1.39
N GLU A 306 -17.18 -32.09 0.36
CA GLU A 306 -18.62 -32.34 0.49
C GLU A 306 -18.94 -33.54 1.42
N LYS A 307 -18.10 -34.58 1.39
CA LYS A 307 -18.25 -35.75 2.28
C LYS A 307 -18.02 -35.38 3.74
N HIS A 308 -17.00 -34.57 4.02
CA HIS A 308 -16.69 -34.11 5.38
C HIS A 308 -17.71 -33.11 5.95
N GLU A 309 -18.37 -32.29 5.10
CA GLU A 309 -19.44 -31.38 5.54
C GLU A 309 -20.73 -32.12 5.95
N ASN A 310 -21.05 -33.24 5.29
CA ASN A 310 -22.22 -34.04 5.67
C ASN A 310 -22.02 -34.83 6.98
N ASP A 311 -20.79 -35.16 7.34
CA ASP A 311 -20.46 -35.92 8.57
C ASP A 311 -20.39 -35.03 9.83
N THR A 312 -20.42 -33.68 9.71
CA THR A 312 -20.36 -32.75 10.85
C THR A 312 -21.70 -32.04 11.11
N MET A 313 -22.61 -32.72 11.81
CA MET A 313 -23.61 -32.06 12.66
C MET A 313 -22.90 -31.34 13.83
N PRO A 314 -23.43 -30.22 14.35
CA PRO A 314 -22.66 -29.35 15.25
C PRO A 314 -22.48 -30.03 16.62
N ALA A 315 -21.25 -30.37 16.96
CA ALA A 315 -20.90 -30.70 18.34
C ALA A 315 -21.08 -29.43 19.19
N GLN A 316 -22.11 -29.46 20.05
CA GLN A 316 -22.17 -28.62 21.23
C GLN A 316 -21.00 -29.02 22.12
N ASP A 317 -19.88 -28.31 22.06
CA ASP A 317 -19.08 -28.15 23.26
C ASP A 317 -18.24 -26.87 23.21
N GLY A 318 -18.57 -25.98 24.15
CA GLY A 318 -17.85 -24.75 24.36
C GLY A 318 -16.52 -25.04 25.03
N LYS A 319 -15.44 -25.11 24.25
CA LYS A 319 -14.09 -24.79 24.71
C LYS A 319 -13.27 -24.25 23.54
N ASN A 320 -12.78 -23.03 23.73
CA ASN A 320 -11.98 -22.23 22.81
C ASN A 320 -10.65 -22.91 22.45
N MET A 321 -10.69 -23.91 21.57
CA MET A 321 -9.54 -24.31 20.77
C MET A 321 -9.95 -24.18 19.31
N CYS A 322 -9.22 -23.37 18.55
CA CYS A 322 -9.40 -23.34 17.11
C CYS A 322 -9.06 -24.73 16.58
N LEU A 323 -10.10 -25.51 16.27
CA LEU A 323 -9.97 -26.76 15.56
C LEU A 323 -9.33 -26.44 14.22
N ASP A 324 -8.07 -26.81 14.08
CA ASP A 324 -7.31 -26.86 12.84
C ASP A 324 -7.89 -27.96 11.95
N GLN A 325 -9.16 -27.82 11.58
CA GLN A 325 -9.67 -28.51 10.41
C GLN A 325 -9.26 -27.63 9.24
N SER A 326 -8.12 -27.97 8.64
CA SER A 326 -7.71 -27.60 7.30
C SER A 326 -8.82 -27.95 6.31
N ARG A 327 -9.89 -27.14 6.29
CA ARG A 327 -10.96 -27.21 5.31
C ARG A 327 -10.52 -26.29 4.19
N THR A 328 -10.03 -26.88 3.09
CA THR A 328 -9.76 -26.12 1.88
C THR A 328 -11.10 -25.69 1.28
N HIS A 329 -11.58 -24.49 1.63
CA HIS A 329 -12.77 -23.94 1.01
C HIS A 329 -12.40 -23.27 -0.32
N TYR A 330 -13.02 -23.71 -1.42
CA TYR A 330 -12.86 -23.07 -2.72
C TYR A 330 -13.93 -21.99 -2.94
N TYR A 331 -13.54 -20.91 -3.61
CA TYR A 331 -14.46 -19.84 -3.95
C TYR A 331 -15.61 -20.34 -4.85
N ASN A 332 -16.84 -20.08 -4.41
CA ASN A 332 -18.05 -20.38 -5.16
C ASN A 332 -18.72 -19.08 -5.63
N PRO A 333 -18.70 -18.76 -6.94
CA PRO A 333 -19.29 -17.52 -7.47
C PRO A 333 -20.82 -17.46 -7.36
N VAL A 334 -21.52 -18.55 -7.06
CA VAL A 334 -22.98 -18.54 -6.82
C VAL A 334 -23.27 -18.07 -5.39
N ALA A 335 -22.37 -18.37 -4.46
CA ALA A 335 -22.49 -18.03 -3.04
C ALA A 335 -22.00 -16.61 -2.70
N ASP A 336 -21.25 -15.97 -3.60
CA ASP A 336 -20.62 -14.67 -3.37
C ASP A 336 -21.61 -13.49 -3.51
N PRO A 337 -21.95 -12.80 -2.41
CA PRO A 337 -22.87 -11.67 -2.45
C PRO A 337 -22.27 -10.42 -3.11
N LEU A 338 -20.95 -10.35 -3.28
CA LEU A 338 -20.24 -9.23 -3.91
C LEU A 338 -19.90 -9.49 -5.38
N ARG A 339 -20.22 -10.68 -5.91
CA ARG A 339 -19.95 -10.99 -7.31
C ARG A 339 -20.74 -10.08 -8.24
N ILE A 340 -20.02 -9.29 -9.01
CA ILE A 340 -20.55 -8.58 -10.17
C ILE A 340 -20.17 -9.37 -11.42
N SER A 341 -21.12 -9.62 -12.31
CA SER A 341 -20.87 -10.38 -13.54
C SER A 341 -21.67 -9.80 -14.69
N ASN A 342 -21.00 -9.56 -15.80
CA ASN A 342 -21.57 -9.17 -17.08
C ASN A 342 -21.57 -10.32 -18.10
N LEU A 343 -21.30 -11.56 -17.67
CA LEU A 343 -21.20 -12.72 -18.57
C LEU A 343 -22.53 -13.09 -19.26
N ASN A 344 -23.65 -12.56 -18.78
CA ASN A 344 -24.97 -12.65 -19.39
C ASN A 344 -25.29 -11.50 -20.35
N LEU A 345 -24.37 -10.55 -20.52
CA LEU A 345 -24.50 -9.40 -21.41
C LEU A 345 -23.52 -9.55 -22.57
N GLU A 346 -23.95 -9.18 -23.76
CA GLU A 346 -23.04 -9.05 -24.89
C GLU A 346 -22.19 -7.79 -24.74
N PRO A 347 -20.94 -7.76 -25.24
CA PRO A 347 -20.19 -6.52 -25.34
C PRO A 347 -20.97 -5.50 -26.19
N TYR A 348 -20.77 -4.20 -25.92
CA TYR A 348 -21.41 -3.14 -26.70
C TYR A 348 -21.24 -3.36 -28.20
N GLU A 349 -22.30 -3.13 -28.97
CA GLU A 349 -22.33 -3.41 -30.42
C GLU A 349 -21.15 -2.76 -31.17
N ALA A 350 -20.85 -1.50 -30.84
CA ALA A 350 -19.70 -0.78 -31.41
C ALA A 350 -18.36 -1.49 -31.14
N LEU A 351 -18.15 -2.02 -29.92
CA LEU A 351 -16.95 -2.78 -29.59
C LEU A 351 -16.91 -4.12 -30.32
N ARG A 352 -18.05 -4.81 -30.44
CA ARG A 352 -18.12 -6.05 -31.20
C ARG A 352 -17.75 -5.84 -32.66
N HIS A 353 -18.25 -4.77 -33.27
CA HIS A 353 -17.92 -4.46 -34.65
C HIS A 353 -16.44 -4.12 -34.81
N ALA A 354 -15.88 -3.29 -33.91
CA ALA A 354 -14.47 -2.90 -33.94
C ALA A 354 -13.52 -4.09 -33.71
N LEU A 355 -13.89 -5.04 -32.85
CA LEU A 355 -13.02 -6.16 -32.44
C LEU A 355 -13.18 -7.41 -33.32
N LYS A 356 -14.18 -7.49 -34.20
CA LYS A 356 -14.55 -8.70 -34.95
C LYS A 356 -13.39 -9.31 -35.73
N ASP A 357 -12.64 -8.47 -36.43
CA ASP A 357 -11.61 -8.91 -37.38
C ASP A 357 -10.19 -8.80 -36.81
N ILE A 358 -10.04 -8.36 -35.56
CA ILE A 358 -8.75 -8.21 -34.89
C ILE A 358 -8.15 -9.60 -34.57
N LEU A 359 -6.85 -9.74 -34.78
CA LEU A 359 -6.06 -10.90 -34.38
C LEU A 359 -5.11 -10.49 -33.26
N ILE A 360 -5.27 -11.08 -32.08
CA ILE A 360 -4.37 -10.85 -30.94
C ILE A 360 -3.40 -12.02 -30.88
N SER A 361 -2.18 -11.85 -31.38
CA SER A 361 -1.08 -12.81 -31.23
C SER A 361 -0.40 -12.65 -29.88
N HIS A 362 -0.14 -11.41 -29.45
CA HIS A 362 0.59 -11.07 -28.22
C HIS A 362 -0.24 -10.17 -27.30
N VAL A 363 0.09 -10.16 -26.01
CA VAL A 363 -0.52 -9.29 -25.01
C VAL A 363 0.59 -8.65 -24.17
N VAL A 364 0.56 -7.33 -24.04
CA VAL A 364 1.46 -6.56 -23.17
C VAL A 364 0.59 -5.84 -22.15
N LEU A 365 0.77 -6.15 -20.87
CA LEU A 365 0.09 -5.49 -19.78
C LEU A 365 1.09 -4.62 -19.03
N VAL A 366 0.92 -3.30 -19.11
CA VAL A 366 1.75 -2.31 -18.44
C VAL A 366 1.00 -1.82 -17.20
N THR A 367 1.54 -2.15 -16.03
CA THR A 367 1.10 -1.58 -14.76
C THR A 367 2.00 -0.40 -14.44
N MET A 368 1.43 0.80 -14.43
CA MET A 368 2.16 2.03 -14.19
C MET A 368 2.05 2.40 -12.71
N GLU A 369 3.18 2.50 -12.02
CA GLU A 369 3.24 2.85 -10.60
C GLU A 369 2.73 4.27 -10.36
N SER A 370 2.01 4.48 -9.26
CA SER A 370 1.46 5.76 -8.78
C SER A 370 0.79 6.59 -9.90
N SER A 371 0.24 5.94 -10.92
CA SER A 371 -0.21 6.58 -12.15
C SER A 371 -1.71 6.83 -12.15
N ARG A 372 -2.06 8.11 -12.30
CA ARG A 372 -3.44 8.59 -12.16
C ARG A 372 -4.04 9.02 -13.48
N LYS A 373 -5.36 8.82 -13.63
CA LYS A 373 -6.08 9.21 -14.85
C LYS A 373 -6.09 10.72 -15.13
N ASP A 374 -5.93 11.57 -14.12
CA ASP A 374 -5.81 13.03 -14.31
C ASP A 374 -4.44 13.49 -14.86
N MET A 375 -3.49 12.57 -14.99
CA MET A 375 -2.17 12.75 -15.61
C MET A 375 -1.98 11.90 -16.88
N PHE A 376 -2.96 11.08 -17.26
CA PHE A 376 -2.84 10.18 -18.41
C PHE A 376 -3.97 10.44 -19.43
N PRO A 377 -3.89 11.53 -20.23
CA PRO A 377 -2.92 12.62 -20.18
C PRO A 377 -3.35 13.77 -19.25
N ILE A 378 -2.42 14.67 -18.89
CA ILE A 378 -2.77 15.95 -18.24
C ILE A 378 -3.61 16.81 -19.19
N LYS A 379 -4.66 17.47 -18.67
CA LYS A 379 -5.56 18.32 -19.45
C LYS A 379 -5.56 19.77 -18.98
N LYS A 380 -5.68 20.71 -19.92
CA LYS A 380 -5.89 22.13 -19.63
C LYS A 380 -7.20 22.30 -18.85
N GLY A 381 -7.14 23.05 -17.75
CA GLY A 381 -8.29 23.28 -16.86
C GLY A 381 -8.57 22.16 -15.85
N SER A 382 -7.79 21.08 -15.83
CA SER A 382 -7.83 20.05 -14.78
C SER A 382 -7.51 20.64 -13.40
N HIS A 383 -7.76 19.86 -12.33
CA HIS A 383 -7.42 20.30 -10.98
C HIS A 383 -5.93 20.58 -10.84
N LEU A 384 -5.06 19.63 -11.23
CA LEU A 384 -3.62 19.81 -11.10
C LEU A 384 -3.10 20.97 -11.97
N TYR A 385 -3.66 21.16 -13.17
CA TYR A 385 -3.37 22.34 -14.00
C TYR A 385 -3.61 23.64 -13.23
N LYS A 386 -4.75 23.75 -12.53
CA LYS A 386 -5.09 24.95 -11.74
C LYS A 386 -4.16 25.12 -10.54
N GLU A 387 -3.79 24.04 -9.86
CA GLU A 387 -2.82 24.11 -8.75
C GLU A 387 -1.43 24.53 -9.23
N ILE A 388 -1.00 24.05 -10.41
CA ILE A 388 0.25 24.51 -11.05
C ILE A 388 0.18 26.02 -11.30
N LEU A 389 -0.90 26.54 -11.90
CA LEU A 389 -1.03 27.99 -12.12
C LEU A 389 -0.99 28.80 -10.81
N ARG A 390 -1.61 28.29 -9.74
CA ARG A 390 -1.62 28.95 -8.42
C ARG A 390 -0.25 28.99 -7.75
N SER A 391 0.67 28.09 -8.11
CA SER A 391 2.03 28.11 -7.58
C SER A 391 2.90 29.26 -8.13
N TYR A 392 2.44 29.98 -9.16
CA TYR A 392 3.16 31.11 -9.74
C TYR A 392 2.70 32.45 -9.14
N LYS A 393 3.68 33.31 -8.81
CA LYS A 393 3.39 34.71 -8.43
C LYS A 393 2.67 35.44 -9.57
N PRO A 394 1.77 36.39 -9.28
CA PRO A 394 1.04 37.13 -10.32
C PRO A 394 1.95 37.79 -11.37
N ASN A 395 3.14 38.25 -10.99
CA ASN A 395 4.12 38.87 -11.90
C ASN A 395 4.99 37.85 -12.67
N GLN A 396 4.97 36.57 -12.30
CA GLN A 396 5.69 35.48 -12.98
C GLN A 396 4.75 34.60 -13.82
N LEU A 397 3.44 34.75 -13.65
CA LEU A 397 2.43 33.97 -14.33
C LEU A 397 2.41 34.30 -15.83
N ASN A 398 2.99 33.41 -16.65
CA ASN A 398 2.84 33.42 -18.10
C ASN A 398 2.16 32.12 -18.53
N GLN A 399 0.82 32.18 -18.67
CA GLN A 399 0.02 31.01 -18.99
C GLN A 399 0.44 30.33 -20.30
N ASN A 400 0.76 31.09 -21.35
CA ASN A 400 1.18 30.51 -22.64
C ASN A 400 2.47 29.69 -22.50
N LYS A 401 3.44 30.18 -21.72
CA LYS A 401 4.70 29.46 -21.46
C LYS A 401 4.47 28.20 -20.62
N ILE A 402 3.56 28.27 -19.64
CA ILE A 402 3.21 27.12 -18.79
C ILE A 402 2.45 26.08 -19.62
N ASP A 403 1.44 26.50 -20.38
CA ASP A 403 0.66 25.64 -21.29
C ASP A 403 1.58 24.93 -22.29
N SER A 404 2.56 25.65 -22.87
CA SER A 404 3.55 25.04 -23.78
C SER A 404 4.35 23.93 -23.10
N LYS A 405 4.79 24.11 -21.85
CA LYS A 405 5.50 23.06 -21.10
C LYS A 405 4.58 21.88 -20.77
N LEU A 406 3.38 22.15 -20.27
CA LEU A 406 2.44 21.10 -19.85
C LEU A 406 1.88 20.31 -21.03
N SER A 407 1.72 20.94 -22.18
CA SER A 407 1.31 20.26 -23.41
C SER A 407 2.31 19.22 -23.91
N GLN A 408 3.56 19.26 -23.42
CA GLN A 408 4.64 18.30 -23.73
C GLN A 408 4.86 17.28 -22.61
N LEU A 409 4.05 17.31 -21.55
CA LEU A 409 4.29 16.50 -20.36
C LEU A 409 3.98 15.01 -20.56
N THR A 410 2.84 14.70 -21.18
CA THR A 410 2.33 13.33 -21.33
C THR A 410 1.87 13.07 -22.77
N ARG A 411 2.80 13.18 -23.72
CA ARG A 411 2.50 13.10 -25.17
C ARG A 411 2.20 11.68 -25.64
N VAL A 412 2.78 10.66 -25.00
CA VAL A 412 2.46 9.26 -25.33
C VAL A 412 1.06 8.93 -24.84
N ALA A 413 0.71 9.34 -23.62
CA ALA A 413 -0.65 9.21 -23.07
C ALA A 413 -1.71 9.88 -23.97
N GLU A 414 -1.43 11.05 -24.55
CA GLU A 414 -2.34 11.69 -25.51
C GLU A 414 -2.59 10.82 -26.74
N GLN A 415 -1.53 10.25 -27.31
CA GLN A 415 -1.63 9.39 -28.49
C GLN A 415 -2.37 8.09 -28.21
N VAL A 416 -2.05 7.40 -27.11
CA VAL A 416 -2.69 6.10 -26.79
C VAL A 416 -4.14 6.25 -26.34
N THR A 417 -4.55 7.42 -25.84
CA THR A 417 -5.94 7.66 -25.39
C THR A 417 -6.81 8.38 -26.41
N GLY A 418 -6.20 9.06 -27.39
CA GLY A 418 -6.89 10.00 -28.28
C GLY A 418 -7.33 11.30 -27.59
N GLU A 419 -7.00 11.48 -26.30
CA GLU A 419 -7.29 12.71 -25.57
C GLU A 419 -6.17 13.73 -25.76
N SER A 420 -6.51 15.03 -25.68
CA SER A 420 -5.56 16.11 -25.92
C SER A 420 -5.44 17.04 -24.71
N PHE A 421 -4.26 17.64 -24.51
CA PHE A 421 -4.08 18.68 -23.48
C PHE A 421 -5.05 19.86 -23.69
N SER A 422 -5.23 20.29 -24.94
CA SER A 422 -6.15 21.35 -25.33
C SER A 422 -7.37 20.78 -26.04
N SER A 423 -8.56 21.35 -25.81
CA SER A 423 -9.83 20.92 -26.44
C SER A 423 -9.87 21.08 -27.97
N SER A 424 -8.87 21.71 -28.59
CA SER A 424 -8.75 21.88 -30.04
C SER A 424 -7.57 21.06 -30.58
N PRO A 425 -7.82 19.93 -31.28
CA PRO A 425 -6.78 19.06 -31.83
C PRO A 425 -5.81 19.79 -32.78
N ASP A 426 -6.31 20.75 -33.56
CA ASP A 426 -5.53 21.52 -34.55
C ASP A 426 -4.46 22.44 -33.94
N LYS A 427 -4.46 22.59 -32.60
CA LYS A 427 -3.50 23.40 -31.85
C LYS A 427 -2.51 22.56 -31.06
N GLN A 428 -2.43 21.24 -31.30
CA GLN A 428 -1.43 20.42 -30.64
C GLN A 428 -0.02 20.78 -31.15
N PRO A 429 0.95 20.90 -30.24
CA PRO A 429 2.33 21.09 -30.64
C PRO A 429 2.87 19.81 -31.28
N ASP A 430 3.89 19.96 -32.13
CA ASP A 430 4.62 18.83 -32.67
C ASP A 430 5.23 17.96 -31.56
N LEU A 431 5.36 16.66 -31.83
CA LEU A 431 6.05 15.73 -30.95
C LEU A 431 7.53 16.10 -30.89
N LEU A 432 8.09 16.10 -29.66
CA LEU A 432 9.53 16.27 -29.48
C LEU A 432 10.29 15.09 -30.09
N PRO A 433 11.54 15.30 -30.56
CA PRO A 433 12.37 14.21 -31.06
C PRO A 433 12.52 13.09 -30.02
N GLY A 434 12.36 11.84 -30.47
CA GLY A 434 12.46 10.65 -29.60
C GLY A 434 11.15 10.23 -28.93
N VAL A 435 10.08 11.05 -28.99
CA VAL A 435 8.75 10.63 -28.55
C VAL A 435 8.16 9.68 -29.59
N TRP A 436 7.65 8.53 -29.13
CA TRP A 436 6.97 7.56 -29.98
C TRP A 436 5.80 8.21 -30.71
N LYS A 437 5.61 7.84 -31.98
CA LYS A 437 4.55 8.38 -32.84
C LYS A 437 3.59 7.28 -33.26
N ASP A 438 2.35 7.40 -32.83
CA ASP A 438 1.28 6.52 -33.25
C ASP A 438 0.95 6.69 -34.75
N GLN A 439 0.46 5.62 -35.37
CA GLN A 439 0.08 5.59 -36.78
C GLN A 439 -1.42 5.89 -37.00
N SER A 440 -2.22 5.98 -35.95
CA SER A 440 -3.65 6.27 -36.07
C SER A 440 -3.91 7.71 -36.55
N ALA A 441 -5.11 7.93 -37.08
CA ALA A 441 -5.52 9.25 -37.50
C ALA A 441 -5.57 10.25 -36.32
N PRO A 442 -5.41 11.57 -36.56
CA PRO A 442 -5.47 12.58 -35.50
C PRO A 442 -6.75 12.47 -34.64
N GLY A 443 -6.58 12.50 -33.32
CA GLY A 443 -7.68 12.36 -32.36
C GLY A 443 -8.20 10.93 -32.16
N MET A 444 -7.58 9.94 -32.81
CA MET A 444 -7.82 8.52 -32.54
C MET A 444 -6.83 8.01 -31.50
N GLY A 445 -7.21 6.93 -30.81
CA GLY A 445 -6.40 6.21 -29.84
C GLY A 445 -7.07 4.90 -29.46
N GLY A 446 -6.57 4.26 -28.39
CA GLY A 446 -7.15 3.05 -27.82
C GLY A 446 -8.44 3.29 -27.04
N ILE A 447 -9.01 2.19 -26.52
CA ILE A 447 -10.17 2.26 -25.64
C ILE A 447 -9.75 2.87 -24.30
N ASN A 448 -10.15 4.12 -24.06
CA ASN A 448 -9.84 4.86 -22.85
C ASN A 448 -11.01 4.81 -21.86
N VAL A 449 -10.79 4.23 -20.67
CA VAL A 449 -11.81 4.08 -19.62
C VAL A 449 -11.67 5.21 -18.60
N VAL A 450 -12.59 6.17 -18.65
CA VAL A 450 -12.68 7.24 -17.65
C VAL A 450 -13.46 6.73 -16.43
N GLY A 451 -12.87 6.85 -15.24
CA GLY A 451 -13.48 6.38 -13.99
C GLY A 451 -13.14 4.94 -13.60
N ALA A 452 -12.09 4.37 -14.20
CA ALA A 452 -11.47 3.16 -13.65
C ALA A 452 -10.96 3.42 -12.23
N LEU A 453 -11.16 2.45 -11.35
CA LEU A 453 -10.72 2.50 -9.95
C LEU A 453 -9.63 1.45 -9.73
N THR A 454 -8.62 1.80 -8.94
CA THR A 454 -7.60 0.83 -8.55
C THR A 454 -8.20 -0.33 -7.75
N GLY A 455 -7.57 -1.51 -7.86
CA GLY A 455 -7.94 -2.69 -7.08
C GLY A 455 -7.52 -2.61 -5.61
N SER A 456 -6.49 -1.82 -5.28
CA SER A 456 -5.94 -1.69 -3.93
C SER A 456 -5.12 -0.41 -3.78
N SER A 457 -4.83 -0.02 -2.54
CA SER A 457 -3.86 1.03 -2.20
C SER A 457 -2.42 0.50 -2.05
N LEU A 458 -2.13 -0.70 -2.57
CA LEU A 458 -0.81 -1.33 -2.54
C LEU A 458 -0.55 -1.93 -3.92
N SER A 459 0.57 -1.56 -4.55
CA SER A 459 0.84 -1.82 -5.96
C SER A 459 0.63 -3.28 -6.36
N PHE A 460 1.23 -4.22 -5.61
CA PHE A 460 1.13 -5.64 -5.96
C PHE A 460 -0.21 -6.29 -5.64
N LYS A 461 -1.01 -5.75 -4.71
CA LYS A 461 -2.41 -6.17 -4.59
C LYS A 461 -3.23 -5.75 -5.81
N SER A 462 -2.95 -4.59 -6.38
CA SER A 462 -3.55 -4.14 -7.64
C SER A 462 -3.11 -4.99 -8.83
N VAL A 463 -1.85 -5.42 -8.87
CA VAL A 463 -1.34 -6.40 -9.84
C VAL A 463 -2.15 -7.70 -9.78
N ILE A 464 -2.41 -8.25 -8.59
CA ILE A 464 -3.27 -9.44 -8.47
C ILE A 464 -4.69 -9.15 -9.01
N GLY A 465 -5.24 -7.97 -8.74
CA GLY A 465 -6.52 -7.54 -9.30
C GLY A 465 -6.55 -7.54 -10.82
N SER A 466 -5.55 -6.94 -11.48
CA SER A 466 -5.46 -6.84 -12.94
C SER A 466 -5.11 -8.17 -13.63
N HIS A 467 -4.37 -9.05 -12.96
CA HIS A 467 -3.91 -10.32 -13.53
C HIS A 467 -4.84 -11.50 -13.26
N CYS A 468 -5.54 -11.50 -12.13
CA CYS A 468 -6.36 -12.63 -11.69
C CYS A 468 -7.85 -12.30 -11.57
N GLY A 469 -8.23 -11.02 -11.68
CA GLY A 469 -9.61 -10.60 -11.52
C GLY A 469 -10.16 -10.86 -10.11
N VAL A 470 -9.29 -10.71 -9.10
CA VAL A 470 -9.63 -10.93 -7.69
C VAL A 470 -9.65 -9.61 -6.93
N GLY A 471 -10.64 -9.45 -6.05
CA GLY A 471 -10.56 -8.49 -4.95
C GLY A 471 -9.49 -8.94 -3.94
N PRO A 472 -8.48 -8.11 -3.65
CA PRO A 472 -7.43 -8.43 -2.69
C PRO A 472 -7.99 -8.49 -1.26
N LEU A 473 -7.26 -9.18 -0.38
CA LEU A 473 -7.62 -9.31 1.03
C LEU A 473 -7.50 -7.94 1.72
N PRO A 474 -8.48 -7.55 2.56
CA PRO A 474 -8.48 -6.31 3.32
C PRO A 474 -7.56 -6.42 4.55
N VAL A 475 -6.32 -6.81 4.32
CA VAL A 475 -5.25 -6.91 5.31
C VAL A 475 -4.00 -6.24 4.75
N ASP A 476 -3.20 -5.68 5.64
CA ASP A 476 -1.92 -5.06 5.27
C ASP A 476 -0.99 -6.09 4.62
N PHE A 477 -0.17 -5.61 3.68
CA PHE A 477 0.81 -6.41 2.95
C PHE A 477 0.21 -7.55 2.12
N LEU A 478 1.06 -8.19 1.32
CA LEU A 478 0.70 -9.18 0.31
C LEU A 478 0.41 -10.56 0.92
N GLU A 479 -0.55 -10.62 1.84
CA GLU A 479 -0.94 -11.85 2.52
C GLU A 479 -1.60 -12.89 1.60
N GLU A 480 -1.95 -12.50 0.38
CA GLU A 480 -2.41 -13.41 -0.68
C GLU A 480 -1.39 -14.52 -0.97
N VAL A 481 -0.09 -14.29 -0.76
CA VAL A 481 0.96 -15.30 -0.97
C VAL A 481 0.88 -16.45 0.03
N ASN A 482 0.20 -16.28 1.15
CA ASN A 482 0.03 -17.34 2.15
C ASN A 482 -1.16 -18.27 1.82
N GLY A 483 -1.95 -17.94 0.80
CA GLY A 483 -3.10 -18.71 0.37
C GLY A 483 -3.03 -19.06 -1.12
N LYS A 484 -4.10 -19.71 -1.59
CA LYS A 484 -4.33 -19.92 -3.02
C LYS A 484 -5.15 -18.75 -3.57
N ILE A 485 -4.74 -18.21 -4.71
CA ILE A 485 -5.52 -17.20 -5.42
C ILE A 485 -6.80 -17.86 -5.92
N TYR A 486 -7.96 -17.30 -5.57
CA TYR A 486 -9.25 -17.97 -5.72
C TYR A 486 -9.85 -17.93 -7.14
N GLN A 487 -9.17 -17.27 -8.07
CA GLN A 487 -9.43 -17.27 -9.51
C GLN A 487 -8.11 -17.55 -10.26
N PRO A 488 -8.16 -18.28 -11.38
CA PRO A 488 -7.01 -18.39 -12.26
C PRO A 488 -6.55 -17.03 -12.78
N CYS A 489 -5.25 -16.78 -12.67
CA CYS A 489 -4.57 -15.64 -13.26
C CYS A 489 -4.34 -15.83 -14.76
N ILE A 490 -4.10 -14.74 -15.49
CA ILE A 490 -3.83 -14.77 -16.93
C ILE A 490 -2.70 -15.76 -17.28
N PRO A 491 -1.51 -15.77 -16.64
CA PRO A 491 -0.47 -16.73 -16.98
C PRO A 491 -0.89 -18.18 -16.74
N GLN A 492 -1.67 -18.46 -15.69
CA GLN A 492 -2.25 -19.78 -15.43
C GLN A 492 -3.21 -20.22 -16.54
N ILE A 493 -4.02 -19.30 -17.08
CA ILE A 493 -4.89 -19.55 -18.24
C ILE A 493 -4.04 -19.82 -19.50
N MET A 494 -2.95 -19.08 -19.69
CA MET A 494 -2.04 -19.31 -20.81
C MET A 494 -1.35 -20.68 -20.72
N GLU A 495 -0.95 -21.09 -19.51
CA GLU A 495 -0.40 -22.42 -19.24
C GLU A 495 -1.43 -23.52 -19.49
N LEU A 496 -2.70 -23.32 -19.10
CA LEU A 496 -3.78 -24.22 -19.48
C LEU A 496 -3.85 -24.42 -21.00
N PHE A 497 -3.81 -23.33 -21.78
CA PHE A 497 -3.81 -23.42 -23.24
C PHE A 497 -2.59 -24.14 -23.80
N ASN A 498 -1.41 -23.97 -23.19
CA ASN A 498 -0.20 -24.67 -23.61
C ASN A 498 -0.30 -26.17 -23.37
N ARG A 499 -0.83 -26.61 -22.23
CA ARG A 499 -1.05 -28.04 -21.94
C ARG A 499 -2.00 -28.69 -22.94
N GLU A 500 -3.11 -28.03 -23.26
CA GLU A 500 -4.05 -28.50 -24.27
C GLU A 500 -3.37 -28.65 -25.64
N LYS A 501 -2.58 -27.65 -26.06
CA LYS A 501 -1.84 -27.70 -27.35
C LYS A 501 -0.84 -28.87 -27.41
N LYS A 502 -0.21 -29.22 -26.29
CA LYS A 502 0.72 -30.37 -26.19
C LYS A 502 -0.01 -31.70 -26.31
N THR A 503 -1.15 -31.85 -25.64
CA THR A 503 -2.00 -33.05 -25.69
C THR A 503 -2.55 -33.28 -27.10
N PHE A 504 -2.93 -32.21 -27.78
CA PHE A 504 -3.49 -32.24 -29.13
C PHE A 504 -2.43 -32.09 -30.24
N GLN A 505 -1.13 -32.33 -29.99
CA GLN A 505 -0.15 -32.33 -31.08
C GLN A 505 -0.55 -33.36 -32.16
N LYS A 506 -1.03 -32.84 -33.28
CA LYS A 506 -1.62 -33.61 -34.37
C LYS A 506 -0.53 -34.20 -35.25
N LYS A 507 -0.36 -35.53 -35.18
CA LYS A 507 0.14 -36.31 -36.33
C LYS A 507 -0.63 -35.89 -37.58
N GLY A 508 0.06 -35.37 -38.59
CA GLY A 508 -0.48 -35.21 -39.95
C GLY A 508 -1.10 -33.85 -40.34
N VAL A 509 -0.91 -32.76 -39.57
CA VAL A 509 -1.27 -31.41 -40.09
C VAL A 509 -0.06 -30.74 -40.71
N ASN A 510 -0.17 -30.40 -42.00
CA ASN A 510 0.82 -29.57 -42.69
C ASN A 510 0.61 -28.10 -42.28
N GLU A 511 1.51 -27.56 -41.46
CA GLU A 511 1.43 -26.17 -41.00
C GLU A 511 1.47 -25.15 -42.15
N ALA A 512 2.11 -25.49 -43.28
CA ALA A 512 2.19 -24.61 -44.45
C ALA A 512 0.83 -24.37 -45.14
N LEU A 513 -0.21 -25.16 -44.80
CA LEU A 513 -1.56 -25.04 -45.38
C LEU A 513 -2.56 -24.34 -44.44
N LEU A 514 -2.13 -23.92 -43.24
CA LEU A 514 -2.99 -23.21 -42.30
C LEU A 514 -3.09 -21.73 -42.67
N ASP A 515 -4.28 -21.15 -42.54
CA ASP A 515 -4.39 -19.69 -42.53
C ASP A 515 -3.64 -19.11 -41.32
N HIS A 516 -3.24 -17.84 -41.44
CA HIS A 516 -2.41 -17.18 -40.43
C HIS A 516 -3.04 -17.16 -39.04
N ARG A 517 -4.36 -16.93 -38.94
CA ARG A 517 -5.09 -16.93 -37.65
C ARG A 517 -5.06 -18.31 -36.98
N ALA A 518 -5.28 -19.37 -37.76
CA ALA A 518 -5.20 -20.75 -37.31
C ALA A 518 -3.77 -21.14 -36.89
N SER A 519 -2.74 -20.64 -37.59
CA SER A 519 -1.34 -20.78 -37.19
C SER A 519 -1.10 -20.12 -35.82
N VAL A 520 -1.47 -18.85 -35.65
CA VAL A 520 -1.31 -18.12 -34.38
C VAL A 520 -1.99 -18.84 -33.21
N HIS A 521 -3.21 -19.33 -33.37
CA HIS A 521 -3.92 -20.01 -32.28
C HIS A 521 -3.27 -21.32 -31.81
N ARG A 522 -2.40 -21.94 -32.62
CA ARG A 522 -1.67 -23.17 -32.26
C ARG A 522 -0.36 -22.91 -31.52
N ARG A 523 0.21 -21.71 -31.66
CA ARG A 523 1.47 -21.33 -31.02
C ARG A 523 1.33 -21.31 -29.50
N GLU A 524 2.33 -21.80 -28.79
CA GLU A 524 2.38 -21.75 -27.32
C GLU A 524 2.55 -20.31 -26.82
N TRP A 525 2.12 -20.06 -25.59
CA TRP A 525 2.32 -18.79 -24.88
C TRP A 525 3.57 -18.83 -24.00
N GLU A 526 4.35 -17.76 -24.04
CA GLU A 526 5.41 -17.45 -23.09
C GLU A 526 4.89 -16.34 -22.17
N SER A 527 4.91 -16.56 -20.85
CA SER A 527 4.44 -15.58 -19.85
C SER A 527 5.62 -15.03 -19.04
N VAL A 528 5.86 -13.72 -19.14
CA VAL A 528 7.03 -13.05 -18.57
C VAL A 528 6.61 -11.86 -17.72
N PHE A 529 7.18 -11.74 -16.52
CA PHE A 529 7.04 -10.57 -15.66
C PHE A 529 8.34 -9.75 -15.67
N VAL A 530 8.26 -8.42 -15.82
CA VAL A 530 9.45 -7.56 -15.96
C VAL A 530 9.31 -6.27 -15.16
N GLN A 531 10.33 -5.97 -14.35
CA GLN A 531 10.47 -4.70 -13.64
C GLN A 531 11.96 -4.39 -13.37
N SER A 532 12.29 -3.11 -13.16
CA SER A 532 13.66 -2.66 -12.84
C SER A 532 13.98 -2.68 -11.33
N ILE A 533 13.03 -3.12 -10.51
CA ILE A 533 13.10 -3.12 -9.05
C ILE A 533 13.13 -4.54 -8.46
N THR A 534 13.45 -4.63 -7.17
CA THR A 534 13.43 -5.89 -6.42
C THR A 534 12.04 -6.51 -6.37
N ASP A 535 11.94 -7.83 -6.55
CA ASP A 535 10.73 -8.60 -6.27
C ASP A 535 10.75 -9.26 -4.88
N GLN A 536 11.77 -9.00 -4.08
CA GLN A 536 11.88 -9.57 -2.74
C GLN A 536 11.03 -8.81 -1.72
N TYR A 537 10.67 -7.56 -2.02
CA TYR A 537 9.81 -6.75 -1.17
C TYR A 537 8.38 -7.31 -1.13
N ASP A 538 7.86 -7.49 0.09
CA ASP A 538 6.54 -8.03 0.36
C ASP A 538 6.29 -9.38 -0.35
N ARG A 539 7.36 -10.18 -0.52
CA ARG A 539 7.32 -11.52 -1.13
C ARG A 539 6.70 -11.54 -2.54
N GLN A 540 6.92 -10.49 -3.34
CA GLN A 540 6.42 -10.46 -4.71
C GLN A 540 6.96 -11.63 -5.56
N ASP A 541 8.18 -12.10 -5.32
CA ASP A 541 8.76 -13.26 -6.00
C ASP A 541 7.90 -14.53 -5.81
N VAL A 542 7.33 -14.72 -4.61
CA VAL A 542 6.39 -15.80 -4.30
C VAL A 542 5.07 -15.56 -5.04
N LEU A 543 4.59 -14.32 -5.08
CA LEU A 543 3.38 -13.99 -5.82
C LEU A 543 3.53 -14.30 -7.32
N ASN A 544 4.63 -13.88 -7.94
CA ASN A 544 4.88 -14.11 -9.37
C ASN A 544 4.86 -15.61 -9.69
N LYS A 545 5.43 -16.44 -8.81
CA LYS A 545 5.35 -17.92 -8.90
C LYS A 545 3.92 -18.41 -8.74
N HIS A 546 3.17 -17.90 -7.77
CA HIS A 546 1.75 -18.24 -7.54
C HIS A 546 0.85 -17.86 -8.72
N MET A 547 1.17 -16.80 -9.46
CA MET A 547 0.48 -16.41 -10.70
C MET A 547 0.93 -17.23 -11.93
N SER A 548 1.92 -18.13 -11.77
CA SER A 548 2.52 -18.96 -12.81
C SER A 548 3.24 -18.18 -13.93
N PHE A 549 3.95 -17.10 -13.58
CA PHE A 549 4.90 -16.51 -14.50
C PHE A 549 6.09 -17.44 -14.72
N GLY A 550 6.34 -17.83 -15.98
CA GLY A 550 7.42 -18.76 -16.34
C GLY A 550 8.80 -18.11 -16.25
N LYS A 551 8.88 -16.79 -16.39
CA LYS A 551 10.12 -16.01 -16.30
C LYS A 551 9.83 -14.68 -15.61
N SER A 552 10.70 -14.27 -14.69
CA SER A 552 10.68 -12.94 -14.07
C SER A 552 12.04 -12.26 -14.28
N PHE A 553 12.03 -10.96 -14.59
CA PHE A 553 13.23 -10.13 -14.71
C PHE A 553 13.11 -8.94 -13.77
N THR A 554 14.06 -8.83 -12.85
CA THR A 554 14.01 -7.94 -11.67
C THR A 554 15.40 -7.38 -11.37
N LYS A 555 15.50 -6.53 -10.34
CA LYS A 555 16.79 -6.05 -9.79
C LYS A 555 17.78 -7.18 -9.54
N GLU A 556 17.34 -8.30 -8.98
CA GLU A 556 18.17 -9.46 -8.66
C GLU A 556 18.82 -10.07 -9.92
N THR A 557 18.15 -9.96 -11.07
CA THR A 557 18.70 -10.40 -12.36
C THR A 557 19.72 -9.39 -12.92
N LEU A 558 19.50 -8.10 -12.69
CA LEU A 558 20.42 -7.03 -13.08
C LEU A 558 21.72 -7.05 -12.26
N GLU A 559 21.65 -7.42 -10.98
CA GLU A 559 22.79 -7.49 -10.05
C GLU A 559 23.55 -8.82 -10.10
N ASN A 560 23.00 -9.84 -10.77
CA ASN A 560 23.65 -11.14 -10.87
C ASN A 560 24.80 -11.12 -11.88
N ILE A 561 26.04 -11.35 -11.41
CA ILE A 561 27.26 -11.34 -12.23
C ILE A 561 27.19 -12.34 -13.42
N SER A 562 26.44 -13.43 -13.29
CA SER A 562 26.25 -14.41 -14.38
C SER A 562 25.18 -14.00 -15.40
N SER A 563 24.44 -12.92 -15.15
CA SER A 563 23.43 -12.38 -16.07
C SER A 563 24.08 -11.68 -17.25
N LYS A 564 23.56 -11.90 -18.46
CA LYS A 564 23.95 -11.15 -19.67
C LYS A 564 23.75 -9.63 -19.51
N TYR A 565 22.86 -9.22 -18.61
CA TYR A 565 22.47 -7.83 -18.39
C TYR A 565 23.25 -7.15 -17.26
N TYR A 566 24.20 -7.85 -16.64
CA TYR A 566 25.11 -7.27 -15.65
C TYR A 566 26.30 -6.58 -16.32
N PRO A 567 26.82 -5.46 -15.77
CA PRO A 567 26.25 -4.69 -14.66
C PRO A 567 25.15 -3.72 -15.15
N PRO A 568 24.28 -3.24 -14.23
CA PRO A 568 23.36 -2.13 -14.52
C PRO A 568 24.14 -0.90 -15.02
N LYS A 569 23.56 -0.17 -15.97
CA LYS A 569 24.22 0.99 -16.60
C LYS A 569 23.94 2.30 -15.87
N THR A 570 22.87 2.33 -15.08
CA THR A 570 22.46 3.48 -14.28
C THR A 570 22.58 3.17 -12.79
N PRO A 571 22.81 4.19 -11.94
CA PRO A 571 22.70 4.01 -10.49
C PRO A 571 21.24 3.71 -10.10
N GLU A 572 21.05 3.15 -8.91
CA GLU A 572 19.71 3.02 -8.33
C GLU A 572 19.04 4.39 -8.21
N LEU A 573 17.80 4.49 -8.71
CA LEU A 573 17.02 5.73 -8.68
C LEU A 573 16.22 5.85 -7.38
N ASN A 574 15.67 4.73 -6.94
CA ASN A 574 14.89 4.66 -5.72
C ASN A 574 15.40 3.51 -4.85
N TYR A 575 14.85 3.40 -3.66
CA TYR A 575 15.26 2.38 -2.70
C TYR A 575 14.81 0.94 -3.08
N PHE A 576 14.12 0.75 -4.21
CA PHE A 576 13.75 -0.55 -4.75
C PHE A 576 14.60 -0.98 -5.95
N GLY A 577 15.23 -0.07 -6.69
CA GLY A 577 16.09 -0.42 -7.82
C GLY A 577 16.34 0.69 -8.84
N TYR A 578 16.34 0.29 -10.11
CA TYR A 578 16.86 1.10 -11.22
C TYR A 578 15.75 1.74 -12.06
N ALA A 579 16.16 2.61 -12.99
CA ALA A 579 15.29 3.17 -14.01
C ALA A 579 14.73 2.07 -14.94
N GLU A 580 13.54 2.27 -15.49
CA GLU A 580 12.91 1.32 -16.42
C GLU A 580 13.77 1.09 -17.67
N SER A 581 14.59 2.06 -18.09
CA SER A 581 15.51 1.89 -19.22
C SER A 581 16.48 0.70 -19.07
N GLU A 582 16.77 0.25 -17.84
CA GLU A 582 17.61 -0.95 -17.60
C GLU A 582 16.95 -2.25 -18.07
N VAL A 583 15.61 -2.33 -18.10
CA VAL A 583 14.92 -3.54 -18.57
C VAL A 583 14.78 -3.59 -20.10
N LYS A 584 15.03 -2.48 -20.80
CA LYS A 584 14.87 -2.37 -22.26
C LYS A 584 15.60 -3.46 -23.05
N PRO A 585 16.89 -3.78 -22.77
CA PRO A 585 17.59 -4.84 -23.49
C PRO A 585 16.93 -6.21 -23.29
N PHE A 586 16.45 -6.50 -22.08
CA PHE A 586 15.77 -7.75 -21.79
C PHE A 586 14.43 -7.86 -22.52
N ILE A 587 13.62 -6.80 -22.51
CA ILE A 587 12.33 -6.78 -23.22
C ILE A 587 12.56 -7.00 -24.73
N ARG A 588 13.54 -6.32 -25.31
CA ARG A 588 13.93 -6.52 -26.72
C ARG A 588 14.30 -7.97 -27.02
N ASP A 589 15.16 -8.57 -26.19
CA ASP A 589 15.60 -9.96 -26.35
C ASP A 589 14.41 -10.93 -26.20
N VAL A 590 13.52 -10.73 -25.22
CA VAL A 590 12.31 -11.57 -25.04
C VAL A 590 11.37 -11.50 -26.23
N ILE A 591 11.14 -10.31 -26.79
CA ILE A 591 10.32 -10.14 -28.00
C ILE A 591 10.96 -10.89 -29.17
N SER A 592 12.26 -10.68 -29.41
CA SER A 592 13.03 -11.34 -30.47
C SER A 592 13.01 -12.88 -30.33
N GLU A 593 13.27 -13.40 -29.14
CA GLU A 593 13.25 -14.84 -28.83
C GLU A 593 11.84 -15.43 -29.03
N THR A 594 10.79 -14.72 -28.61
CA THR A 594 9.40 -15.19 -28.75
C THR A 594 9.02 -15.31 -30.22
N ILE A 595 9.36 -14.31 -31.03
CA ILE A 595 9.10 -14.31 -32.48
C ILE A 595 9.89 -15.43 -33.16
N ALA A 596 11.20 -15.53 -32.87
CA ALA A 596 12.07 -16.55 -33.45
C ALA A 596 11.61 -17.98 -33.15
N ASN A 597 11.03 -18.21 -31.97
CA ASN A 597 10.51 -19.51 -31.56
C ASN A 597 9.05 -19.75 -31.95
N ASN A 598 8.45 -18.89 -32.77
CA ASN A 598 7.05 -18.98 -33.20
C ASN A 598 6.07 -19.12 -32.01
N LYS A 599 6.32 -18.38 -30.93
CA LYS A 599 5.48 -18.33 -29.74
C LYS A 599 4.64 -17.05 -29.69
N ARG A 600 3.66 -17.06 -28.78
CA ARG A 600 2.87 -15.89 -28.37
C ARG A 600 3.45 -15.36 -27.06
N LEU A 601 3.36 -14.05 -26.85
CA LEU A 601 3.94 -13.40 -25.66
C LEU A 601 2.82 -12.84 -24.79
N PHE A 602 2.82 -13.19 -23.51
CA PHE A 602 2.18 -12.42 -22.45
C PHE A 602 3.26 -11.74 -21.62
N LEU A 603 3.47 -10.44 -21.85
CA LEU A 603 4.44 -9.63 -21.14
C LEU A 603 3.72 -8.76 -20.12
N SER A 604 3.95 -9.00 -18.84
CA SER A 604 3.56 -8.09 -17.76
C SER A 604 4.75 -7.22 -17.40
N HIS A 605 4.61 -5.91 -17.56
CA HIS A 605 5.63 -4.94 -17.19
C HIS A 605 5.12 -4.02 -16.09
N PHE A 606 5.91 -3.84 -15.03
CA PHE A 606 5.62 -2.92 -13.93
C PHE A 606 6.64 -1.77 -13.94
N THR A 607 6.15 -0.53 -14.01
CA THR A 607 6.99 0.68 -13.87
C THR A 607 7.13 1.07 -12.40
N SER A 608 8.13 1.87 -12.04
CA SER A 608 8.53 2.13 -10.65
C SER A 608 9.09 3.53 -10.40
N THR A 609 9.56 4.25 -11.42
CA THR A 609 10.22 5.56 -11.26
C THR A 609 9.29 6.65 -10.75
N THR A 610 7.98 6.49 -10.94
CA THR A 610 6.92 7.33 -10.35
C THR A 610 6.71 7.08 -8.86
N HIS A 611 7.36 6.08 -8.26
CA HIS A 611 7.42 5.91 -6.81
C HIS A 611 8.27 7.01 -6.16
N HIS A 612 7.93 7.36 -4.92
CA HIS A 612 8.78 8.22 -4.09
C HIS A 612 10.21 7.64 -3.99
N PRO A 613 11.30 8.42 -4.15
CA PRO A 613 11.38 9.89 -4.05
C PRO A 613 11.24 10.67 -5.36
N TRP A 614 10.72 10.06 -6.43
CA TRP A 614 10.58 10.71 -7.74
C TRP A 614 11.91 11.19 -8.34
N ALA A 615 12.95 10.38 -8.20
CA ALA A 615 14.26 10.66 -8.80
C ALA A 615 14.23 10.35 -10.30
N ILE A 616 14.87 11.19 -11.09
CA ILE A 616 15.06 10.99 -12.53
C ILE A 616 16.50 10.55 -12.84
N PRO A 617 16.75 9.79 -13.93
CA PRO A 617 18.10 9.53 -14.42
C PRO A 617 18.91 10.81 -14.66
N GLN A 618 20.22 10.77 -14.38
CA GLN A 618 21.11 11.94 -14.52
C GLN A 618 21.15 12.52 -15.95
N ASN A 619 20.90 11.71 -16.96
CA ASN A 619 20.86 12.11 -18.37
C ASN A 619 19.47 12.61 -18.81
N PHE A 620 18.47 12.61 -17.94
CA PHE A 620 17.14 13.11 -18.24
C PHE A 620 17.03 14.60 -17.87
N ALA A 621 16.72 15.44 -18.85
CA ALA A 621 16.65 16.89 -18.64
C ALA A 621 15.45 17.25 -17.75
N GLU A 622 15.68 17.88 -16.60
CA GLU A 622 14.62 18.36 -15.71
C GLU A 622 13.90 19.60 -16.28
N THR A 623 12.59 19.68 -16.09
CA THR A 623 11.77 20.85 -16.42
C THR A 623 11.11 21.41 -15.17
N GLN A 624 11.22 22.72 -14.96
CA GLN A 624 10.48 23.42 -13.90
C GLN A 624 9.03 23.67 -14.35
N TYR A 625 8.08 22.92 -13.78
CA TYR A 625 6.64 23.04 -13.98
C TYR A 625 5.95 23.86 -12.90
N MET A 626 6.46 23.82 -11.67
CA MET A 626 5.89 24.55 -10.55
C MET A 626 6.45 25.97 -10.45
N GLY A 627 5.68 26.91 -9.93
CA GLY A 627 6.08 28.28 -9.64
C GLY A 627 6.79 28.43 -8.30
N SER A 628 7.10 29.68 -7.93
CA SER A 628 7.90 30.01 -6.74
C SER A 628 7.09 30.30 -5.47
N GLU A 629 5.76 30.29 -5.53
CA GLU A 629 4.93 30.46 -4.33
C GLU A 629 4.69 29.12 -3.65
N GLY A 630 5.17 28.97 -2.41
CA GLY A 630 5.05 27.72 -1.65
C GLY A 630 6.22 26.76 -1.89
N SER A 631 6.18 25.61 -1.22
CA SER A 631 7.15 24.52 -1.42
C SER A 631 6.54 23.49 -2.35
N HIS A 632 7.13 23.35 -3.54
CA HIS A 632 6.62 22.52 -4.62
C HIS A 632 7.68 21.62 -5.25
N GLU A 633 8.83 21.45 -4.60
CA GLU A 633 9.96 20.64 -5.09
C GLU A 633 9.52 19.20 -5.38
N HIS A 634 8.83 18.56 -4.43
CA HIS A 634 8.29 17.20 -4.61
C HIS A 634 7.28 17.08 -5.75
N MET A 635 6.38 18.05 -5.90
CA MET A 635 5.42 18.05 -7.01
C MET A 635 6.13 18.26 -8.35
N ASN A 636 7.17 19.11 -8.39
CA ASN A 636 7.97 19.30 -9.59
C ASN A 636 8.74 18.04 -9.98
N ALA A 637 9.33 17.35 -9.00
CA ALA A 637 9.99 16.07 -9.19
C ALA A 637 8.99 15.02 -9.71
N PHE A 638 7.82 14.91 -9.08
CA PHE A 638 6.72 14.04 -9.53
C PHE A 638 6.33 14.28 -10.99
N LEU A 639 6.15 15.54 -11.40
CA LEU A 639 5.82 15.87 -12.79
C LEU A 639 6.95 15.45 -13.76
N ASN A 640 8.22 15.57 -13.36
CA ASN A 640 9.33 15.12 -14.20
C ASN A 640 9.40 13.60 -14.34
N VAL A 641 9.15 12.83 -13.28
CA VAL A 641 9.09 11.37 -13.40
C VAL A 641 7.85 10.90 -14.16
N VAL A 642 6.72 11.60 -14.07
CA VAL A 642 5.54 11.31 -14.93
C VAL A 642 5.91 11.49 -16.41
N ARG A 643 6.67 12.54 -16.76
CA ARG A 643 7.17 12.71 -18.14
C ARG A 643 8.15 11.62 -18.54
N TYR A 644 9.02 11.21 -17.62
CA TYR A 644 9.97 10.12 -17.88
C TYR A 644 9.23 8.80 -18.15
N ASP A 645 8.24 8.46 -17.32
CA ASP A 645 7.46 7.22 -17.45
C ASP A 645 6.57 7.24 -18.71
N ASP A 646 6.01 8.40 -19.09
CA ASP A 646 5.31 8.59 -20.36
C ASP A 646 6.21 8.33 -21.57
N ILE A 647 7.45 8.86 -21.56
CA ILE A 647 8.43 8.63 -22.62
C ILE A 647 8.85 7.15 -22.65
N TRP A 648 9.07 6.54 -21.49
CA TRP A 648 9.40 5.12 -21.38
C TRP A 648 8.29 4.23 -21.97
N LEU A 649 7.02 4.53 -21.69
CA LEU A 649 5.89 3.84 -22.31
C LEU A 649 5.98 3.94 -23.84
N GLY A 650 6.34 5.11 -24.38
CA GLY A 650 6.59 5.29 -25.80
C GLY A 650 7.72 4.41 -26.32
N GLU A 651 8.84 4.32 -25.60
CA GLU A 651 9.95 3.43 -25.97
C GLU A 651 9.54 1.96 -25.97
N LEU A 652 8.68 1.53 -25.04
CA LEU A 652 8.14 0.18 -25.00
C LEU A 652 7.25 -0.10 -26.22
N LEU A 653 6.38 0.84 -26.60
CA LEU A 653 5.55 0.73 -27.80
C LEU A 653 6.41 0.72 -29.07
N ALA A 654 7.45 1.54 -29.13
CA ALA A 654 8.41 1.55 -30.23
C ALA A 654 9.10 0.19 -30.41
N LEU A 655 9.39 -0.56 -29.33
CA LEU A 655 9.91 -1.92 -29.45
C LEU A 655 8.95 -2.85 -30.20
N LEU A 656 7.63 -2.69 -30.04
CA LEU A 656 6.64 -3.51 -30.76
C LEU A 656 6.63 -3.16 -32.26
N ASP A 657 6.78 -1.88 -32.60
CA ASP A 657 6.90 -1.41 -33.98
C ASP A 657 8.21 -1.88 -34.63
N GLU A 658 9.34 -1.76 -33.92
CA GLU A 658 10.68 -2.20 -34.37
C GLU A 658 10.68 -3.68 -34.76
N HIS A 659 9.91 -4.51 -34.06
CA HIS A 659 9.81 -5.95 -34.34
C HIS A 659 8.62 -6.31 -35.24
N GLY A 660 7.83 -5.33 -35.70
CA GLY A 660 6.71 -5.55 -36.61
C GLY A 660 5.52 -6.32 -36.02
N ILE A 661 5.37 -6.35 -34.69
CA ILE A 661 4.30 -7.08 -33.99
C ILE A 661 3.20 -6.19 -33.43
N ALA A 662 3.33 -4.86 -33.54
CA ALA A 662 2.36 -3.90 -32.99
C ALA A 662 0.91 -4.19 -33.44
N ASN A 663 0.69 -4.46 -34.73
CA ASN A 663 -0.64 -4.72 -35.29
C ASN A 663 -1.33 -6.01 -34.79
N GLU A 664 -0.58 -6.91 -34.14
CA GLU A 664 -1.10 -8.16 -33.57
C GLU A 664 -0.92 -8.23 -32.04
N THR A 665 -0.62 -7.10 -31.40
CA THR A 665 -0.37 -7.03 -29.96
C THR A 665 -1.48 -6.22 -29.27
N LEU A 666 -2.16 -6.84 -28.32
CA LEU A 666 -3.04 -6.11 -27.40
C LEU A 666 -2.18 -5.47 -26.30
N VAL A 667 -2.12 -4.15 -26.27
CA VAL A 667 -1.49 -3.40 -25.17
C VAL A 667 -2.56 -2.92 -24.20
N VAL A 668 -2.39 -3.24 -22.92
CA VAL A 668 -3.27 -2.82 -21.83
C VAL A 668 -2.43 -1.99 -20.86
N ILE A 669 -2.86 -0.77 -20.57
CA ILE A 669 -2.15 0.15 -19.68
C ILE A 669 -3.08 0.47 -18.51
N VAL A 670 -2.60 0.23 -17.29
CA VAL A 670 -3.37 0.42 -16.05
C VAL A 670 -2.49 1.08 -14.98
N GLY A 671 -3.06 2.00 -14.22
CA GLY A 671 -2.44 2.50 -12.99
C GLY A 671 -2.65 1.49 -11.85
N ASP A 672 -1.66 1.38 -10.97
CA ASP A 672 -1.73 0.51 -9.79
C ASP A 672 -2.47 1.15 -8.60
N GLN A 673 -2.63 2.49 -8.57
CA GLN A 673 -3.20 3.26 -7.45
C GLN A 673 -4.09 4.44 -7.90
#